data_AF-A0A7K9DQ05-F1
#
_entry.id   AF-A0A7K9DQ05-F1
#
_cell.length_a   1.000
_cell.length_b   1.000
_cell.length_c   1.000
_cell.angle_alpha   90.00
_cell.angle_beta   90.00
_cell.angle_gamma   90.00
#
_symmetry.space_group_name_H-M   'P 1'
#
loop_
_entity.id
_entity.type
_entity.pdbx_description
1 polymer ?
#
loop_
_entity_poly.entity_id
_entity_poly.type
_entity_poly.pdbx_seq_one_letter_code
_entity_poly.pdbx_strand_id
1 'polypeptide(L)'
;MASGTALIYDEEMTTHKLLWSDPVCDIEVPERLSASYEQLKRYHLVERCVHVPAREGSEEEILLVHRSETYSDHLEVAKSTQTMNEEELKRVSGNYDAFFFHPNTYRCARLAVGATLQLEDAVMSGKVRNGMALVRPPGHHSQRNAANGFCLFNNVAIAAEYAKLKYGLQRILIVDWDVHHGQGTQYIFAEDPSVLYFSWHRYEHQKFWPSLKESDYDAVGLGKGKGFNINLPWNKVGMGNPDYLSAFFHVLLPMAFEFDPELVLVSSGYDSGIGDPEGQMNATPEVFAHLTHFLMQLANGKLCVILEGGYHLKSLSESVCMTVKTLLGDPVPQITGEMAPCLSAVESIQNVRAAHKAYWKWLMYEDESKITNNHETVKVERFLELHMKNILFPVPPIKTATTDSNSSAHLLPVPVHLVKEMDKNEIKALVSGFYGDLVKEDKTLLSLGSMLAILDKILKKEVCNGIAESPTTSVSVAVALRHSLRFGFQRVLCIFVGDMQIIPNTEDGKILMIHICEKEHFSLLLKDAEGNDFFSAVLGFILPVAYSYQPDLTVIAVGPNRSLGINGISLLFALLQGLAESRIFAVIENTEINLMQSVAKALVGASTPHFGMYVSPTQEKVNTIKMLRDQFQQEWKMLQCSGKLSN
;
A
#
# COMPACT_ATOMS: atom_id res chain seq x y z
N MET A 1 -2.45 5.61 21.42
CA MET A 1 -1.98 5.45 20.03
C MET A 1 -2.39 6.69 19.27
N ALA A 2 -1.52 7.23 18.41
CA ALA A 2 -1.87 8.36 17.55
C ALA A 2 -3.05 7.99 16.63
N SER A 3 -3.94 8.95 16.40
CA SER A 3 -5.12 8.82 15.55
C SER A 3 -5.29 10.07 14.70
N GLY A 4 -5.93 9.93 13.54
CA GLY A 4 -6.14 11.02 12.59
C GLY A 4 -5.07 11.11 11.52
N THR A 5 -5.40 11.84 10.47
CA THR A 5 -4.62 12.03 9.24
C THR A 5 -4.38 13.52 9.05
N ALA A 6 -3.12 13.94 8.96
CA ALA A 6 -2.81 15.33 8.63
C ALA A 6 -3.04 15.60 7.13
N LEU A 7 -3.55 16.78 6.80
CA LEU A 7 -3.58 17.30 5.44
C LEU A 7 -2.96 18.69 5.46
N ILE A 8 -1.97 18.89 4.58
CA ILE A 8 -1.25 20.15 4.42
C ILE A 8 -1.43 20.63 3.00
N TYR A 9 -1.88 21.87 2.87
CA TYR A 9 -2.12 22.56 1.62
C TYR A 9 -1.95 24.05 1.87
N ASP A 10 -1.30 24.75 0.95
CA ASP A 10 -1.24 26.21 0.95
C ASP A 10 -1.43 26.71 -0.49
N GLU A 11 -2.39 27.62 -0.68
CA GLU A 11 -2.72 28.17 -1.99
C GLU A 11 -1.55 28.98 -2.57
N GLU A 12 -0.65 29.51 -1.76
CA GLU A 12 0.54 30.22 -2.23
C GLU A 12 1.41 29.36 -3.16
N MET A 13 1.44 28.03 -2.96
CA MET A 13 2.15 27.09 -3.85
C MET A 13 1.57 27.02 -5.26
N THR A 14 0.40 27.63 -5.52
CA THR A 14 -0.19 27.79 -6.87
C THR A 14 0.37 29.00 -7.64
N THR A 15 1.15 29.87 -6.98
CA THR A 15 1.61 31.13 -7.59
C THR A 15 2.86 30.99 -8.46
N HIS A 16 3.51 29.82 -8.48
CA HIS A 16 4.59 29.49 -9.41
C HIS A 16 4.04 28.77 -10.64
N LYS A 17 4.34 29.33 -11.82
CA LYS A 17 3.97 28.80 -13.14
C LYS A 17 4.99 29.20 -14.20
N LEU A 18 4.98 28.48 -15.32
CA LEU A 18 5.77 28.78 -16.50
C LEU A 18 5.30 30.11 -17.13
N LEU A 19 6.25 30.97 -17.52
CA LEU A 19 5.96 32.31 -18.08
C LEU A 19 6.10 32.38 -19.60
N TRP A 20 6.75 31.40 -20.22
CA TRP A 20 6.98 31.33 -21.66
C TRP A 20 6.43 30.02 -22.24
N SER A 21 6.46 29.86 -23.57
CA SER A 21 6.12 28.57 -24.17
C SER A 21 7.30 27.60 -24.05
N ASP A 22 7.06 26.47 -23.41
CA ASP A 22 7.98 25.34 -23.30
C ASP A 22 7.18 24.04 -23.25
N PRO A 23 7.12 23.24 -24.33
CA PRO A 23 6.32 22.02 -24.38
C PRO A 23 6.76 20.91 -23.41
N VAL A 24 7.95 21.02 -22.81
CA VAL A 24 8.41 20.06 -21.80
C VAL A 24 7.85 20.44 -20.44
N CYS A 25 7.75 21.73 -20.14
CA CYS A 25 7.41 22.24 -18.81
C CYS A 25 5.95 22.70 -18.68
N ASP A 26 5.21 22.84 -19.77
CA ASP A 26 3.83 23.37 -19.76
C ASP A 26 2.80 22.44 -19.08
N ILE A 27 3.19 21.21 -18.78
CA ILE A 27 2.40 20.23 -18.02
C ILE A 27 2.44 20.48 -16.49
N GLU A 28 3.48 21.14 -15.97
CA GLU A 28 3.63 21.44 -14.55
C GLU A 28 2.87 22.74 -14.21
N VAL A 29 1.59 22.59 -13.89
CA VAL A 29 0.66 23.73 -13.75
C VAL A 29 0.07 23.89 -12.34
N PRO A 30 -0.29 25.12 -11.92
CA PRO A 30 -0.99 25.39 -10.66
C PRO A 30 -2.23 24.53 -10.41
N GLU A 31 -2.96 24.22 -11.48
CA GLU A 31 -4.20 23.45 -11.48
C GLU A 31 -4.02 22.03 -10.92
N ARG A 32 -2.79 21.49 -10.93
CA ARG A 32 -2.49 20.18 -10.30
C ARG A 32 -2.84 20.18 -8.82
N LEU A 33 -2.43 21.24 -8.11
CA LEU A 33 -2.64 21.39 -6.66
C LEU A 33 -4.08 21.80 -6.35
N SER A 34 -4.64 22.76 -7.09
CA SER A 34 -6.02 23.20 -6.87
C SER A 34 -7.04 22.11 -7.24
N ALA A 35 -6.89 21.40 -8.37
CA ALA A 35 -7.81 20.31 -8.73
C ALA A 35 -7.81 19.18 -7.70
N SER A 36 -6.64 18.82 -7.17
CA SER A 36 -6.51 17.82 -6.10
C SER A 36 -7.23 18.25 -4.84
N TYR A 37 -7.01 19.48 -4.37
CA TYR A 37 -7.65 20.00 -3.17
C TYR A 37 -9.16 20.19 -3.33
N GLU A 38 -9.63 20.69 -4.49
CA GLU A 38 -11.06 20.82 -4.79
C GLU A 38 -11.75 19.46 -4.82
N GLN A 39 -11.10 18.42 -5.35
CA GLN A 39 -11.69 17.08 -5.39
C GLN A 39 -11.78 16.47 -3.98
N LEU A 40 -10.77 16.67 -3.13
CA LEU A 40 -10.84 16.28 -1.71
C LEU A 40 -12.03 16.96 -1.00
N LYS A 41 -12.29 18.25 -1.26
CA LYS A 41 -13.46 18.97 -0.73
C LYS A 41 -14.77 18.40 -1.25
N ARG A 42 -14.87 18.10 -2.54
CA ARG A 42 -16.07 17.48 -3.15
C ARG A 42 -16.41 16.12 -2.54
N TYR A 43 -15.40 15.36 -2.12
CA TYR A 43 -15.57 14.07 -1.45
C TYR A 43 -15.64 14.16 0.07
N HIS A 44 -15.72 15.37 0.63
CA HIS A 44 -15.84 15.59 2.06
C HIS A 44 -14.67 15.02 2.87
N LEU A 45 -13.46 15.03 2.29
CA LEU A 45 -12.26 14.45 2.91
C LEU A 45 -11.44 15.48 3.70
N VAL A 46 -11.50 16.76 3.32
CA VAL A 46 -10.73 17.83 3.97
C VAL A 46 -11.18 18.02 5.42
N GLU A 47 -12.50 18.04 5.66
CA GLU A 47 -13.10 18.18 6.98
C GLU A 47 -12.86 16.99 7.92
N ARG A 48 -12.44 15.84 7.37
CA ARG A 48 -12.09 14.64 8.12
C ARG A 48 -10.61 14.62 8.51
N CYS A 49 -9.79 15.43 7.86
CA CYS A 49 -8.36 15.54 8.12
C CYS A 49 -8.05 16.58 9.20
N VAL A 50 -6.93 16.39 9.88
CA VAL A 50 -6.34 17.39 10.76
C VAL A 50 -5.58 18.38 9.90
N HIS A 51 -6.09 19.61 9.77
CA HIS A 51 -5.37 20.66 9.08
C HIS A 51 -4.08 21.03 9.84
N VAL A 52 -2.94 20.92 9.16
CA VAL A 52 -1.66 21.39 9.67
C VAL A 52 -1.17 22.51 8.74
N PRO A 53 -0.89 23.71 9.26
CA PRO A 53 -0.46 24.81 8.41
C PRO A 53 0.93 24.55 7.83
N ALA A 54 1.13 24.93 6.57
CA ALA A 54 2.44 25.01 5.97
C ALA A 54 3.27 26.11 6.64
N ARG A 55 4.60 25.99 6.54
CA ARG A 55 5.57 27.03 6.88
C ARG A 55 6.65 27.03 5.81
N GLU A 56 7.45 28.09 5.77
CA GLU A 56 8.68 28.05 4.98
C GLU A 56 9.73 27.16 5.68
N GLY A 57 10.38 26.30 4.90
CA GLY A 57 11.63 25.64 5.29
C GLY A 57 12.71 26.69 5.50
N SER A 58 13.45 26.55 6.60
CA SER A 58 14.63 27.36 6.87
C SER A 58 15.77 26.98 5.91
N GLU A 59 16.75 27.87 5.77
CA GLU A 59 17.92 27.57 4.95
C GLU A 59 18.74 26.43 5.56
N GLU A 60 18.82 26.36 6.89
CA GLU A 60 19.50 25.30 7.61
C GLU A 60 18.88 23.92 7.31
N GLU A 61 17.55 23.84 7.23
CA GLU A 61 16.83 22.62 6.84
C GLU A 61 17.11 22.24 5.37
N ILE A 62 17.10 23.21 4.46
CA ILE A 62 17.41 22.97 3.04
C ILE A 62 18.85 22.50 2.85
N LEU A 63 19.78 23.09 3.62
CA LEU A 63 21.20 22.77 3.59
C LEU A 63 21.54 21.39 4.21
N LEU A 64 20.58 20.67 4.80
CA LEU A 64 20.79 19.26 5.17
C LEU A 64 21.12 18.41 3.94
N VAL A 65 20.55 18.76 2.78
CA VAL A 65 20.76 18.03 1.52
C VAL A 65 21.55 18.86 0.52
N HIS A 66 21.22 20.14 0.37
CA HIS A 66 21.71 21.00 -0.72
C HIS A 66 22.97 21.80 -0.35
N ARG A 67 23.75 21.37 0.64
CA ARG A 67 25.04 21.99 0.94
C ARG A 67 26.06 21.64 -0.14
N SER A 68 26.67 22.66 -0.75
CA SER A 68 27.81 22.53 -1.66
C SER A 68 29.05 23.18 -1.04
N GLU A 69 30.20 22.52 -1.10
CA GLU A 69 31.49 23.13 -0.75
C GLU A 69 32.24 23.65 -2.00
N THR A 70 31.79 23.32 -3.20
CA THR A 70 32.61 23.38 -4.43
C THR A 70 31.98 24.08 -5.64
N TYR A 71 30.69 24.45 -5.60
CA TYR A 71 29.97 25.08 -6.71
C TYR A 71 29.22 26.33 -6.27
N SER A 72 28.85 27.20 -7.22
CA SER A 72 27.93 28.32 -6.98
C SER A 72 26.70 27.81 -6.24
N ASP A 73 26.40 28.38 -5.07
CA ASP A 73 25.35 27.90 -4.18
C ASP A 73 24.02 27.80 -4.94
N HIS A 74 23.54 26.56 -5.13
CA HIS A 74 22.22 26.24 -5.70
C HIS A 74 21.11 27.06 -5.03
N LEU A 75 21.25 27.25 -3.72
CA LEU A 75 20.41 28.11 -2.89
C LEU A 75 20.50 29.59 -3.27
N GLU A 76 21.68 30.13 -3.53
CA GLU A 76 21.88 31.54 -3.90
C GLU A 76 21.35 31.83 -5.32
N VAL A 77 21.53 30.88 -6.25
CA VAL A 77 20.88 30.98 -7.58
C VAL A 77 19.37 31.06 -7.40
N ALA A 78 18.78 30.15 -6.62
CA ALA A 78 17.34 30.14 -6.35
C ALA A 78 16.86 31.47 -5.74
N LYS A 79 17.56 32.01 -4.73
CA LYS A 79 17.24 33.31 -4.11
C LYS A 79 17.29 34.46 -5.12
N SER A 80 18.31 34.50 -5.96
CA SER A 80 18.50 35.58 -6.94
C SER A 80 17.37 35.69 -7.95
N THR A 81 16.64 34.60 -8.20
CA THR A 81 15.55 34.56 -9.20
C THR A 81 14.32 35.38 -8.80
N GLN A 82 14.16 35.72 -7.51
CA GLN A 82 13.00 36.46 -7.01
C GLN A 82 12.86 37.87 -7.59
N THR A 83 13.96 38.48 -8.04
CA THR A 83 13.99 39.84 -8.58
C THR A 83 14.25 39.89 -10.09
N MET A 84 14.37 38.73 -10.75
CA MET A 84 14.67 38.63 -12.18
C MET A 84 13.42 38.87 -13.03
N ASN A 85 13.63 39.43 -14.21
CA ASN A 85 12.59 39.52 -15.25
C ASN A 85 12.45 38.19 -16.03
N GLU A 86 11.43 38.09 -16.89
CA GLU A 86 11.15 36.86 -17.65
C GLU A 86 12.32 36.38 -18.53
N GLU A 87 13.03 37.29 -19.22
CA GLU A 87 14.16 36.93 -20.08
C GLU A 87 15.33 36.37 -19.27
N GLU A 88 15.61 36.99 -18.11
CA GLU A 88 16.63 36.53 -17.19
C GLU A 88 16.28 35.15 -16.60
N LEU A 89 15.02 34.97 -16.16
CA LEU A 89 14.51 33.70 -15.65
C LEU A 89 14.61 32.59 -16.70
N LYS A 90 14.20 32.86 -17.94
CA LYS A 90 14.31 31.92 -19.04
C LYS A 90 15.75 31.50 -19.30
N ARG A 91 16.67 32.47 -19.30
CA ARG A 91 18.10 32.19 -19.47
C ARG A 91 18.67 31.34 -18.34
N VAL A 92 18.34 31.65 -17.08
CA VAL A 92 18.81 30.86 -15.93
C VAL A 92 18.19 29.47 -15.90
N SER A 93 16.91 29.35 -16.25
CA SER A 93 16.19 28.07 -16.36
C SER A 93 16.84 27.14 -17.38
N GLY A 94 17.29 27.67 -18.51
CA GLY A 94 17.99 26.90 -19.57
C GLY A 94 19.33 26.28 -19.16
N ASN A 95 19.82 26.54 -17.95
CA ASN A 95 20.99 25.84 -17.39
C ASN A 95 20.63 24.50 -16.73
N TYR A 96 19.33 24.21 -16.58
CA TYR A 96 18.80 23.03 -15.90
C TYR A 96 17.93 22.23 -16.87
N ASP A 97 17.93 20.90 -16.71
CA ASP A 97 17.15 20.01 -17.56
C ASP A 97 15.70 19.91 -17.05
N ALA A 98 14.74 20.06 -17.97
CA ALA A 98 13.30 20.06 -17.73
C ALA A 98 12.87 20.90 -16.50
N PHE A 99 13.34 22.13 -16.40
CA PHE A 99 13.08 23.00 -15.24
C PHE A 99 12.84 24.46 -15.63
N PHE A 100 12.01 25.16 -14.86
CA PHE A 100 11.77 26.60 -15.04
C PHE A 100 11.70 27.35 -13.71
N PHE A 101 12.21 28.58 -13.71
CA PHE A 101 12.05 29.53 -12.62
C PHE A 101 10.91 30.53 -12.89
N HIS A 102 10.38 31.05 -11.79
CA HIS A 102 9.45 32.15 -11.66
C HIS A 102 9.88 32.98 -10.45
N PRO A 103 9.52 34.27 -10.33
CA PRO A 103 9.87 35.07 -9.14
C PRO A 103 9.42 34.43 -7.80
N ASN A 104 8.35 33.64 -7.82
CA ASN A 104 7.83 32.94 -6.64
C ASN A 104 8.37 31.51 -6.44
N THR A 105 9.14 30.93 -7.38
CA THR A 105 9.59 29.52 -7.27
C THR A 105 10.30 29.25 -5.96
N TYR A 106 11.23 30.13 -5.57
CA TYR A 106 12.00 29.95 -4.34
C TYR A 106 11.10 29.94 -3.10
N ARG A 107 10.16 30.87 -3.00
CA ARG A 107 9.21 30.93 -1.88
C ARG A 107 8.30 29.70 -1.85
N CYS A 108 7.75 29.29 -3.00
CA CYS A 108 6.92 28.08 -3.10
C CYS A 108 7.72 26.81 -2.73
N ALA A 109 8.97 26.69 -3.18
CA ALA A 109 9.83 25.56 -2.83
C ALA A 109 10.15 25.50 -1.33
N ARG A 110 10.35 26.67 -0.68
CA ARG A 110 10.48 26.72 0.78
C ARG A 110 9.18 26.29 1.47
N LEU A 111 8.02 26.69 0.97
CA LEU A 111 6.73 26.21 1.49
C LEU A 111 6.55 24.71 1.30
N ALA A 112 6.96 24.15 0.16
CA ALA A 112 6.90 22.71 -0.10
C ALA A 112 7.78 21.91 0.89
N VAL A 113 9.01 22.37 1.13
CA VAL A 113 9.90 21.80 2.15
C VAL A 113 9.27 21.91 3.54
N GLY A 114 8.86 23.11 3.96
CA GLY A 114 8.33 23.29 5.32
C GLY A 114 6.98 22.60 5.54
N ALA A 115 6.12 22.49 4.52
CA ALA A 115 4.91 21.67 4.56
C ALA A 115 5.26 20.19 4.80
N THR A 116 6.27 19.67 4.10
CA THR A 116 6.74 18.30 4.28
C THR A 116 7.23 18.06 5.71
N LEU A 117 8.05 18.97 6.25
CA LEU A 117 8.56 18.87 7.62
C LEU A 117 7.47 19.04 8.68
N GLN A 118 6.44 19.84 8.42
CA GLN A 118 5.28 19.97 9.32
C GLN A 118 4.45 18.68 9.38
N LEU A 119 4.33 17.97 8.26
CA LEU A 119 3.68 16.65 8.21
C LEU A 119 4.48 15.65 9.03
N GLU A 120 5.80 15.58 8.79
CA GLU A 120 6.69 14.69 9.52
C GLU A 120 6.64 14.96 11.03
N ASP A 121 6.74 16.23 11.44
CA ASP A 121 6.65 16.62 12.85
C ASP A 121 5.34 16.16 13.50
N ALA A 122 4.22 16.30 12.78
CA ALA A 122 2.91 15.88 13.28
C ALA A 122 2.81 14.35 13.44
N VAL A 123 3.44 13.58 12.54
CA VAL A 123 3.49 12.12 12.61
C VAL A 123 4.46 11.65 13.71
N MET A 124 5.67 12.19 13.74
CA MET A 124 6.74 11.78 14.67
C MET A 124 6.45 12.17 16.11
N SER A 125 5.75 13.28 16.35
CA SER A 125 5.26 13.66 17.69
C SER A 125 4.03 12.86 18.14
N GLY A 126 3.43 12.04 17.26
CA GLY A 126 2.21 11.30 17.54
C GLY A 126 0.93 12.16 17.60
N LYS A 127 0.98 13.40 17.11
CA LYS A 127 -0.20 14.28 16.97
C LYS A 127 -1.21 13.70 15.99
N VAL A 128 -0.71 13.11 14.91
CA VAL A 128 -1.47 12.31 13.94
C VAL A 128 -0.76 10.99 13.71
N ARG A 129 -1.44 10.03 13.09
CA ARG A 129 -0.80 8.75 12.74
C ARG A 129 -0.01 8.86 11.44
N ASN A 130 -0.61 9.52 10.45
CA ASN A 130 -0.12 9.63 9.08
C ASN A 130 -0.60 10.95 8.48
N GLY A 131 -0.27 11.21 7.22
CA GLY A 131 -0.86 12.34 6.50
C GLY A 131 -0.32 12.53 5.09
N MET A 132 -0.83 13.56 4.44
CA MET A 132 -0.44 13.94 3.08
C MET A 132 -0.15 15.45 3.00
N ALA A 133 0.93 15.80 2.31
CA ALA A 133 1.26 17.17 1.94
C ALA A 133 1.05 17.36 0.44
N LEU A 134 0.07 18.20 0.08
CA LEU A 134 -0.13 18.66 -1.29
C LEU A 134 0.80 19.84 -1.53
N VAL A 135 1.92 19.59 -2.20
CA VAL A 135 2.99 20.57 -2.40
C VAL A 135 3.30 20.79 -3.87
N ARG A 136 3.76 22.00 -4.20
CA ARG A 136 4.39 22.36 -5.48
C ARG A 136 5.44 23.46 -5.22
N PRO A 137 6.64 23.40 -5.84
CA PRO A 137 7.12 22.39 -6.79
C PRO A 137 7.39 20.99 -6.17
N PRO A 138 7.48 19.93 -7.01
CA PRO A 138 7.93 18.60 -6.59
C PRO A 138 9.42 18.59 -6.17
N GLY A 139 9.94 17.44 -5.72
CA GLY A 139 11.27 17.33 -5.13
C GLY A 139 12.17 16.19 -5.60
N HIS A 140 11.65 15.02 -5.95
CA HIS A 140 12.48 13.79 -6.06
C HIS A 140 13.62 13.81 -7.11
N HIS A 141 13.54 14.67 -8.14
CA HIS A 141 14.61 14.85 -9.13
C HIS A 141 15.72 15.80 -8.68
N SER A 142 15.43 16.69 -7.72
CA SER A 142 16.38 17.72 -7.29
C SER A 142 17.63 17.08 -6.68
N GLN A 143 18.78 17.47 -7.20
CA GLN A 143 20.09 16.98 -6.80
C GLN A 143 20.69 17.91 -5.74
N ARG A 144 21.83 17.52 -5.14
CA ARG A 144 22.51 18.37 -4.14
C ARG A 144 22.73 19.80 -4.65
N ASN A 145 23.17 19.95 -5.90
CA ASN A 145 23.60 21.23 -6.47
C ASN A 145 22.88 21.62 -7.77
N ALA A 146 21.73 21.01 -8.09
CA ALA A 146 21.03 21.31 -9.33
C ALA A 146 19.51 21.09 -9.20
N ALA A 147 18.75 22.03 -9.77
CA ALA A 147 17.34 21.80 -10.08
C ALA A 147 17.24 20.86 -11.29
N ASN A 148 16.18 20.05 -11.33
CA ASN A 148 15.97 19.09 -12.42
C ASN A 148 14.51 18.63 -12.41
N GLY A 149 13.91 18.39 -13.58
CA GLY A 149 12.57 17.78 -13.69
C GLY A 149 11.53 18.48 -12.81
N PHE A 150 11.37 19.79 -12.98
CA PHE A 150 10.48 20.64 -12.18
C PHE A 150 10.81 20.77 -10.68
N CYS A 151 11.83 20.06 -10.17
CA CYS A 151 12.18 20.01 -8.76
C CYS A 151 13.29 21.01 -8.42
N LEU A 152 13.02 21.94 -7.50
CA LEU A 152 14.03 22.89 -7.01
C LEU A 152 14.79 22.34 -5.79
N PHE A 153 14.09 21.88 -4.76
CA PHE A 153 14.66 21.24 -3.56
C PHE A 153 14.06 19.86 -3.37
N ASN A 154 14.85 18.92 -2.87
CA ASN A 154 14.39 17.56 -2.67
C ASN A 154 13.62 17.42 -1.35
N ASN A 155 12.31 17.68 -1.40
CA ASN A 155 11.41 17.70 -0.24
C ASN A 155 11.54 16.43 0.63
N VAL A 156 11.50 15.25 0.00
CA VAL A 156 11.51 13.95 0.68
C VAL A 156 12.90 13.60 1.23
N ALA A 157 13.98 13.92 0.50
CA ALA A 157 15.33 13.72 1.02
C ALA A 157 15.65 14.65 2.20
N ILE A 158 15.20 15.90 2.15
CA ILE A 158 15.33 16.84 3.29
C ILE A 158 14.58 16.28 4.50
N ALA A 159 13.37 15.76 4.32
CA ALA A 159 12.60 15.11 5.38
C ALA A 159 13.36 13.93 6.00
N ALA A 160 13.91 13.02 5.19
CA ALA A 160 14.68 11.89 5.70
C ALA A 160 15.92 12.32 6.53
N GLU A 161 16.70 13.32 6.06
CA GLU A 161 17.82 13.85 6.84
C GLU A 161 17.37 14.60 8.10
N TYR A 162 16.25 15.32 8.02
CA TYR A 162 15.63 15.98 9.17
C TYR A 162 15.19 14.96 10.23
N ALA A 163 14.58 13.85 9.82
CA ALA A 163 14.17 12.78 10.71
C ALA A 163 15.36 12.12 11.43
N LYS A 164 16.46 11.88 10.71
CA LYS A 164 17.72 11.38 11.28
C LYS A 164 18.28 12.36 12.31
N LEU A 165 18.35 13.65 11.97
CA LEU A 165 18.95 14.67 12.82
C LEU A 165 18.11 14.98 14.07
N LYS A 166 16.80 15.19 13.90
CA LYS A 166 15.89 15.64 14.96
C LYS A 166 15.35 14.50 15.81
N TYR A 167 15.00 13.39 15.18
CA TYR A 167 14.35 12.24 15.85
C TYR A 167 15.29 11.05 16.06
N GLY A 168 16.52 11.10 15.53
CA GLY A 168 17.51 10.04 15.73
C GLY A 168 17.19 8.74 15.00
N LEU A 169 16.33 8.78 13.98
CA LEU A 169 15.93 7.58 13.23
C LEU A 169 17.13 6.93 12.54
N GLN A 170 17.10 5.61 12.49
CA GLN A 170 18.16 4.78 11.91
C GLN A 170 17.70 4.01 10.67
N ARG A 171 16.38 3.89 10.46
CA ARG A 171 15.80 3.17 9.31
C ARG A 171 14.62 3.94 8.74
N ILE A 172 14.81 4.57 7.59
CA ILE A 172 13.77 5.31 6.88
C ILE A 172 13.54 4.65 5.52
N LEU A 173 12.29 4.32 5.21
CA LEU A 173 11.92 3.83 3.89
C LEU A 173 11.37 4.99 3.07
N ILE A 174 11.94 5.22 1.89
CA ILE A 174 11.38 6.10 0.87
C ILE A 174 10.80 5.22 -0.24
N VAL A 175 9.51 5.35 -0.49
CA VAL A 175 8.82 4.70 -1.61
C VAL A 175 8.47 5.75 -2.65
N ASP A 176 9.12 5.70 -3.80
CA ASP A 176 8.80 6.53 -4.95
C ASP A 176 7.96 5.73 -5.94
N TRP A 177 6.69 6.13 -6.06
CA TRP A 177 5.76 5.54 -7.02
C TRP A 177 5.42 6.48 -8.17
N ASP A 178 6.10 7.61 -8.27
CA ASP A 178 6.08 8.45 -9.46
C ASP A 178 6.52 7.64 -10.69
N VAL A 179 6.05 8.01 -11.88
CA VAL A 179 6.42 7.29 -13.10
C VAL A 179 7.85 7.61 -13.55
N HIS A 180 8.46 8.68 -13.04
CA HIS A 180 9.84 9.05 -13.29
C HIS A 180 10.75 8.56 -12.17
N HIS A 181 12.00 8.25 -12.52
CA HIS A 181 12.99 7.90 -11.51
C HIS A 181 13.40 9.14 -10.72
N GLY A 182 13.22 9.13 -9.40
CA GLY A 182 13.78 10.14 -8.49
C GLY A 182 15.30 10.03 -8.31
N GLN A 183 16.06 10.27 -9.38
CA GLN A 183 17.52 10.18 -9.40
C GLN A 183 18.18 11.08 -8.35
N GLY A 184 17.59 12.24 -8.05
CA GLY A 184 18.08 13.14 -7.00
C GLY A 184 18.11 12.44 -5.64
N THR A 185 17.01 11.80 -5.28
CA THR A 185 16.88 11.00 -4.04
C THR A 185 17.87 9.83 -4.02
N GLN A 186 17.98 9.08 -5.12
CA GLN A 186 18.97 7.99 -5.26
C GLN A 186 20.39 8.48 -5.00
N TYR A 187 20.81 9.59 -5.62
CA TYR A 187 22.17 10.12 -5.45
C TYR A 187 22.45 10.57 -4.02
N ILE A 188 21.46 11.16 -3.34
CA ILE A 188 21.62 11.66 -1.97
C ILE A 188 21.92 10.52 -1.00
N PHE A 189 21.23 9.39 -1.14
CA PHE A 189 21.32 8.24 -0.23
C PHE A 189 22.15 7.06 -0.76
N ALA A 190 22.82 7.20 -1.91
CA ALA A 190 23.52 6.10 -2.58
C ALA A 190 24.47 5.30 -1.65
N GLU A 191 25.12 5.96 -0.68
CA GLU A 191 26.05 5.33 0.27
C GLU A 191 25.46 5.11 1.68
N ASP A 192 24.21 5.47 1.91
CA ASP A 192 23.58 5.52 3.24
C ASP A 192 22.66 4.31 3.50
N PRO A 193 23.08 3.32 4.32
CA PRO A 193 22.25 2.17 4.65
C PRO A 193 21.11 2.48 5.64
N SER A 194 21.06 3.69 6.21
CA SER A 194 19.96 4.11 7.10
C SER A 194 18.69 4.49 6.32
N VAL A 195 18.80 4.67 4.99
CA VAL A 195 17.69 4.99 4.11
C VAL A 195 17.56 3.92 3.03
N LEU A 196 16.43 3.22 3.01
CA LEU A 196 16.06 2.33 1.92
C LEU A 196 15.25 3.12 0.89
N TYR A 197 15.77 3.28 -0.32
CA TYR A 197 15.06 3.91 -1.42
C TYR A 197 14.54 2.85 -2.39
N PHE A 198 13.22 2.86 -2.63
CA PHE A 198 12.59 2.09 -3.68
C PHE A 198 11.95 3.03 -4.69
N SER A 199 12.21 2.82 -5.97
CA SER A 199 11.53 3.52 -7.06
C SER A 199 11.15 2.53 -8.15
N TRP A 200 9.89 2.49 -8.53
CA TRP A 200 9.56 2.07 -9.90
C TRP A 200 9.57 3.28 -10.82
N HIS A 201 9.65 3.07 -12.12
CA HIS A 201 9.57 4.17 -13.09
C HIS A 201 9.51 3.62 -14.51
N ARG A 202 8.91 4.38 -15.43
CA ARG A 202 9.04 4.15 -16.87
C ARG A 202 10.51 4.30 -17.25
N TYR A 203 11.04 3.33 -17.99
CA TYR A 203 12.45 3.29 -18.36
C TYR A 203 12.63 2.99 -19.85
N GLU A 204 11.86 2.03 -20.38
CA GLU A 204 11.89 1.63 -21.80
C GLU A 204 13.32 1.40 -22.34
N HIS A 205 14.14 0.71 -21.55
CA HIS A 205 15.56 0.48 -21.80
C HIS A 205 16.34 1.80 -21.99
N GLN A 206 16.24 2.69 -20.99
CA GLN A 206 16.91 3.98 -20.95
C GLN A 206 16.41 5.02 -21.99
N LYS A 207 15.28 4.78 -22.65
CA LYS A 207 14.73 5.71 -23.65
C LYS A 207 13.83 6.78 -23.07
N PHE A 208 13.26 6.54 -21.90
CA PHE A 208 12.41 7.50 -21.22
C PHE A 208 13.24 8.46 -20.35
N TRP A 209 12.77 9.69 -20.17
CA TRP A 209 13.45 10.68 -19.33
C TRP A 209 13.49 10.19 -17.86
N PRO A 210 14.58 10.37 -17.10
CA PRO A 210 15.80 11.15 -17.39
C PRO A 210 16.88 10.43 -18.22
N SER A 211 16.58 9.24 -18.74
CA SER A 211 17.47 8.49 -19.66
C SER A 211 18.84 8.13 -19.05
N LEU A 212 18.84 7.80 -17.77
CA LEU A 212 20.03 7.49 -16.99
C LEU A 212 20.26 5.98 -16.89
N LYS A 213 21.50 5.54 -17.08
CA LYS A 213 21.84 4.12 -16.95
C LYS A 213 21.66 3.66 -15.50
N GLU A 214 21.96 4.52 -14.54
CA GLU A 214 21.82 4.28 -13.12
C GLU A 214 20.36 4.22 -12.63
N SER A 215 19.37 4.46 -13.50
CA SER A 215 17.97 4.15 -13.20
C SER A 215 17.64 2.67 -13.41
N ASP A 216 18.54 1.86 -14.00
CA ASP A 216 18.29 0.44 -14.20
C ASP A 216 18.37 -0.36 -12.89
N TYR A 217 17.91 -1.62 -12.93
CA TYR A 217 17.79 -2.50 -11.77
C TYR A 217 19.13 -2.92 -11.14
N ASP A 218 20.26 -2.73 -11.84
CA ASP A 218 21.60 -3.12 -11.38
C ASP A 218 22.29 -2.02 -10.55
N ALA A 219 21.73 -0.82 -10.50
CA ALA A 219 22.17 0.27 -9.64
C ALA A 219 21.67 0.09 -8.20
N VAL A 220 22.30 -0.84 -7.47
CA VAL A 220 21.86 -1.27 -6.12
C VAL A 220 22.40 -0.40 -4.97
N GLY A 221 22.97 0.77 -5.26
CA GLY A 221 23.66 1.62 -4.28
C GLY A 221 25.18 1.44 -4.27
N LEU A 222 25.86 2.25 -3.45
CA LEU A 222 27.31 2.40 -3.39
C LEU A 222 27.81 2.15 -1.96
N GLY A 223 29.10 1.81 -1.83
CA GLY A 223 29.75 1.70 -0.51
C GLY A 223 28.95 0.84 0.49
N LYS A 224 28.58 1.46 1.62
CA LYS A 224 27.75 0.84 2.67
C LYS A 224 26.26 0.78 2.34
N GLY A 225 25.78 1.61 1.41
CA GLY A 225 24.40 1.66 0.93
C GLY A 225 24.06 0.60 -0.12
N LYS A 226 25.00 -0.27 -0.51
CA LYS A 226 24.71 -1.40 -1.41
C LYS A 226 23.60 -2.29 -0.85
N GLY A 227 22.58 -2.53 -1.66
CA GLY A 227 21.35 -3.24 -1.31
C GLY A 227 20.20 -2.32 -0.89
N PHE A 228 20.46 -1.04 -0.58
CA PHE A 228 19.49 -0.07 -0.06
C PHE A 228 18.95 0.91 -1.11
N ASN A 229 19.30 0.71 -2.38
CA ASN A 229 18.70 1.40 -3.52
C ASN A 229 18.08 0.36 -4.46
N ILE A 230 16.76 0.39 -4.62
CA ILE A 230 16.01 -0.59 -5.40
C ILE A 230 15.31 0.15 -6.54
N ASN A 231 15.78 -0.05 -7.77
CA ASN A 231 15.14 0.45 -8.97
C ASN A 231 14.35 -0.64 -9.66
N LEU A 232 13.09 -0.38 -9.98
CA LEU A 232 12.22 -1.29 -10.73
C LEU A 232 11.80 -0.63 -12.06
N PRO A 233 12.62 -0.81 -13.12
CA PRO A 233 12.40 -0.13 -14.39
C PRO A 233 11.31 -0.81 -15.22
N TRP A 234 10.26 -0.08 -15.57
CA TRP A 234 9.25 -0.51 -16.52
C TRP A 234 9.75 -0.33 -17.96
N ASN A 235 10.06 -1.46 -18.60
CA ASN A 235 10.55 -1.48 -19.98
C ASN A 235 9.44 -1.41 -21.05
N LYS A 236 8.20 -1.21 -20.60
CA LYS A 236 7.02 -0.94 -21.43
C LYS A 236 6.09 0.04 -20.74
N VAL A 237 5.35 0.79 -21.56
CA VAL A 237 4.16 1.55 -21.13
C VAL A 237 2.96 0.64 -20.91
N GLY A 238 1.90 1.20 -20.34
CA GLY A 238 0.62 0.51 -20.17
C GLY A 238 0.57 -0.46 -19.00
N MET A 239 1.53 -0.39 -18.06
CA MET A 239 1.50 -1.15 -16.81
C MET A 239 0.21 -0.82 -16.04
N GLY A 240 -0.47 -1.84 -15.54
CA GLY A 240 -1.75 -1.72 -14.84
C GLY A 240 -1.67 -2.15 -13.37
N ASN A 241 -2.84 -2.23 -12.74
CA ASN A 241 -2.97 -2.64 -11.33
C ASN A 241 -2.24 -3.95 -10.99
N PRO A 242 -2.30 -5.02 -11.82
CA PRO A 242 -1.62 -6.27 -11.52
C PRO A 242 -0.09 -6.13 -11.51
N ASP A 243 0.49 -5.29 -12.37
CA ASP A 243 1.94 -5.06 -12.44
C ASP A 243 2.43 -4.36 -11.16
N TYR A 244 1.68 -3.34 -10.72
CA TYR A 244 2.00 -2.54 -9.54
C TYR A 244 1.88 -3.37 -8.25
N LEU A 245 0.79 -4.12 -8.12
CA LEU A 245 0.61 -5.03 -6.99
C LEU A 245 1.67 -6.14 -6.99
N SER A 246 2.08 -6.64 -8.16
CA SER A 246 3.15 -7.63 -8.27
C SER A 246 4.51 -7.07 -7.84
N ALA A 247 4.83 -5.83 -8.19
CA ALA A 247 6.03 -5.15 -7.68
C ALA A 247 6.00 -5.03 -6.14
N PHE A 248 4.84 -4.72 -5.56
CA PHE A 248 4.69 -4.66 -4.10
C PHE A 248 4.88 -6.03 -3.44
N PHE A 249 4.18 -7.06 -3.92
CA PHE A 249 4.22 -8.40 -3.32
C PHE A 249 5.57 -9.08 -3.48
N HIS A 250 6.21 -8.91 -4.64
CA HIS A 250 7.41 -9.66 -5.01
C HIS A 250 8.70 -8.85 -4.90
N VAL A 251 8.67 -7.55 -4.59
CA VAL A 251 9.89 -6.76 -4.39
C VAL A 251 9.79 -5.93 -3.12
N LEU A 252 8.92 -4.93 -3.10
CA LEU A 252 8.93 -3.90 -2.05
C LEU A 252 8.56 -4.45 -0.67
N LEU A 253 7.40 -5.09 -0.52
CA LEU A 253 6.93 -5.49 0.81
C LEU A 253 7.86 -6.47 1.52
N PRO A 254 8.38 -7.54 0.87
CA PRO A 254 9.34 -8.43 1.52
C PRO A 254 10.58 -7.70 2.04
N MET A 255 11.17 -6.81 1.23
CA MET A 255 12.34 -6.03 1.63
C MET A 255 12.01 -4.99 2.71
N ALA A 256 10.85 -4.35 2.62
CA ALA A 256 10.41 -3.37 3.61
C ALA A 256 10.14 -3.99 5.00
N PHE A 257 9.55 -5.18 5.06
CA PHE A 257 9.39 -5.90 6.32
C PHE A 257 10.72 -6.43 6.88
N GLU A 258 11.66 -6.84 6.02
CA GLU A 258 13.02 -7.20 6.44
C GLU A 258 13.82 -5.98 6.95
N PHE A 259 13.64 -4.82 6.31
CA PHE A 259 14.27 -3.55 6.70
C PHE A 259 13.68 -2.98 8.00
N ASP A 260 12.40 -3.21 8.26
CA ASP A 260 11.68 -2.73 9.45
C ASP A 260 11.86 -1.20 9.66
N PRO A 261 11.31 -0.36 8.77
CA PRO A 261 11.50 1.08 8.85
C PRO A 261 10.81 1.67 10.08
N GLU A 262 11.41 2.73 10.62
CA GLU A 262 10.86 3.52 11.71
C GLU A 262 9.96 4.64 11.21
N LEU A 263 10.11 5.06 9.96
CA LEU A 263 9.30 6.04 9.24
C LEU A 263 9.22 5.64 7.76
N VAL A 264 8.05 5.82 7.15
CA VAL A 264 7.86 5.67 5.70
C VAL A 264 7.53 7.03 5.10
N LEU A 265 8.32 7.45 4.11
CA LEU A 265 8.08 8.62 3.28
C LEU A 265 7.68 8.14 1.88
N VAL A 266 6.67 8.76 1.27
CA VAL A 266 6.23 8.42 -0.08
C VAL A 266 6.40 9.62 -1.00
N SER A 267 7.27 9.48 -1.99
CA SER A 267 7.31 10.36 -3.17
C SER A 267 6.14 9.96 -4.06
N SER A 268 5.07 10.74 -3.97
CA SER A 268 3.74 10.36 -4.42
C SER A 268 3.38 11.05 -5.74
N GLY A 269 3.98 10.59 -6.83
CA GLY A 269 3.61 10.98 -8.18
C GLY A 269 2.42 10.18 -8.71
N TYR A 270 1.44 10.84 -9.28
CA TYR A 270 0.26 10.18 -9.85
C TYR A 270 0.25 10.15 -11.38
N ASP A 271 1.39 10.46 -12.00
CA ASP A 271 1.65 10.27 -13.43
C ASP A 271 1.85 8.78 -13.79
N SER A 272 2.01 7.92 -12.78
CA SER A 272 1.88 6.47 -12.90
C SER A 272 0.42 6.01 -13.09
N GLY A 273 -0.55 6.93 -13.04
CA GLY A 273 -1.97 6.67 -13.22
C GLY A 273 -2.45 6.68 -14.68
N ILE A 274 -3.62 6.08 -14.91
CA ILE A 274 -4.27 6.02 -16.22
C ILE A 274 -4.54 7.41 -16.80
N GLY A 275 -4.25 7.59 -18.09
CA GLY A 275 -4.51 8.82 -18.83
C GLY A 275 -3.44 9.90 -18.69
N ASP A 276 -2.42 9.68 -17.85
CA ASP A 276 -1.31 10.61 -17.74
C ASP A 276 -0.49 10.69 -19.05
N PRO A 277 -0.20 11.90 -19.56
CA PRO A 277 0.51 12.08 -20.82
C PRO A 277 1.98 11.61 -20.76
N GLU A 278 2.63 11.74 -19.60
CA GLU A 278 4.04 11.37 -19.42
C GLU A 278 4.15 9.88 -19.13
N GLY A 279 3.37 9.38 -18.17
CA GLY A 279 3.52 7.99 -17.74
C GLY A 279 2.99 6.97 -18.74
N GLN A 280 1.88 7.26 -19.41
CA GLN A 280 1.21 6.34 -20.36
C GLN A 280 0.94 4.95 -19.74
N MET A 281 0.69 4.92 -18.44
CA MET A 281 0.34 3.72 -17.69
C MET A 281 -1.18 3.52 -17.67
N ASN A 282 -1.63 2.35 -17.22
CA ASN A 282 -3.03 1.94 -17.18
C ASN A 282 -3.54 1.66 -15.76
N ALA A 283 -2.73 1.96 -14.74
CA ALA A 283 -3.12 1.78 -13.36
C ALA A 283 -4.27 2.73 -12.98
N THR A 284 -5.32 2.20 -12.38
CA THR A 284 -6.52 2.97 -12.04
C THR A 284 -6.38 3.58 -10.64
N PRO A 285 -7.09 4.69 -10.33
CA PRO A 285 -6.94 5.40 -9.06
C PRO A 285 -7.05 4.53 -7.79
N GLU A 286 -7.88 3.48 -7.81
CA GLU A 286 -8.03 2.59 -6.66
C GLU A 286 -6.74 1.85 -6.30
N VAL A 287 -5.80 1.61 -7.23
CA VAL A 287 -4.55 0.91 -6.89
C VAL A 287 -3.78 1.66 -5.81
N PHE A 288 -3.76 2.99 -5.86
CA PHE A 288 -3.07 3.83 -4.88
C PHE A 288 -3.68 3.68 -3.47
N ALA A 289 -4.97 3.34 -3.36
CA ALA A 289 -5.58 2.97 -2.09
C ALA A 289 -4.95 1.68 -1.52
N HIS A 290 -4.71 0.68 -2.37
CA HIS A 290 -4.04 -0.57 -1.96
C HIS A 290 -2.57 -0.37 -1.63
N LEU A 291 -1.83 0.38 -2.44
CA LEU A 291 -0.41 0.68 -2.19
C LEU A 291 -0.24 1.37 -0.83
N THR A 292 -1.05 2.40 -0.57
CA THR A 292 -1.11 3.12 0.71
C THR A 292 -1.44 2.17 1.86
N HIS A 293 -2.44 1.30 1.69
CA HIS A 293 -2.88 0.34 2.70
C HIS A 293 -1.76 -0.60 3.15
N PHE A 294 -0.95 -1.08 2.22
CA PHE A 294 0.19 -1.94 2.54
C PHE A 294 1.29 -1.18 3.30
N LEU A 295 1.61 0.05 2.88
CA LEU A 295 2.62 0.86 3.56
C LEU A 295 2.20 1.27 4.97
N MET A 296 0.90 1.41 5.24
CA MET A 296 0.38 1.67 6.59
C MET A 296 0.65 0.54 7.59
N GLN A 297 1.04 -0.65 7.13
CA GLN A 297 1.41 -1.77 8.00
C GLN A 297 2.86 -1.72 8.48
N LEU A 298 3.66 -0.82 7.91
CA LEU A 298 5.06 -0.58 8.27
C LEU A 298 5.16 0.58 9.26
N ALA A 299 6.28 0.69 9.98
CA ALA A 299 6.57 1.82 10.86
C ALA A 299 5.46 2.16 11.88
N ASN A 300 4.62 1.19 12.27
CA ASN A 300 3.40 1.36 13.06
C ASN A 300 2.42 2.41 12.47
N GLY A 301 2.37 2.50 11.15
CA GLY A 301 1.52 3.44 10.41
C GLY A 301 2.06 4.86 10.31
N LYS A 302 3.32 5.12 10.74
CA LYS A 302 3.98 6.42 10.57
C LYS A 302 4.36 6.61 9.09
N LEU A 303 3.42 7.18 8.36
CA LEU A 303 3.46 7.34 6.91
C LEU A 303 3.24 8.81 6.53
N CYS A 304 4.19 9.39 5.81
CA CYS A 304 4.08 10.73 5.24
C CYS A 304 4.04 10.63 3.72
N VAL A 305 2.94 11.09 3.11
CA VAL A 305 2.77 11.10 1.65
C VAL A 305 3.00 12.51 1.12
N ILE A 306 3.94 12.68 0.19
CA ILE A 306 4.33 13.98 -0.36
C ILE A 306 4.02 13.97 -1.86
N LEU A 307 3.20 14.90 -2.33
CA LEU A 307 2.85 14.99 -3.75
C LEU A 307 4.10 15.30 -4.61
N GLU A 308 4.31 14.52 -5.68
CA GLU A 308 5.37 14.73 -6.70
C GLU A 308 4.74 15.08 -8.05
N GLY A 309 4.81 14.20 -9.06
CA GLY A 309 4.24 14.34 -10.41
C GLY A 309 2.75 14.00 -10.54
N GLY A 310 2.27 13.86 -11.78
CA GLY A 310 0.86 13.67 -12.14
C GLY A 310 0.29 14.89 -12.87
N TYR A 311 0.02 14.73 -14.16
CA TYR A 311 -0.24 15.82 -15.10
C TYR A 311 -1.61 15.68 -15.77
N HIS A 312 -2.24 14.50 -15.74
CA HIS A 312 -3.66 14.35 -16.05
C HIS A 312 -4.53 14.69 -14.82
N LEU A 313 -4.99 15.93 -14.73
CA LEU A 313 -5.68 16.51 -13.55
C LEU A 313 -6.80 15.63 -12.96
N LYS A 314 -7.58 14.96 -13.81
CA LYS A 314 -8.65 14.07 -13.32
C LYS A 314 -8.10 12.79 -12.69
N SER A 315 -7.07 12.20 -13.28
CA SER A 315 -6.45 10.97 -12.74
C SER A 315 -5.70 11.27 -11.45
N LEU A 316 -4.95 12.38 -11.44
CA LEU A 316 -4.27 12.94 -10.27
C LEU A 316 -5.25 13.13 -9.10
N SER A 317 -6.30 13.92 -9.29
CA SER A 317 -7.21 14.28 -8.20
C SER A 317 -7.99 13.09 -7.63
N GLU A 318 -8.37 12.12 -8.46
CA GLU A 318 -9.01 10.87 -7.99
C GLU A 318 -8.02 9.98 -7.22
N SER A 319 -6.78 9.89 -7.67
CA SER A 319 -5.73 9.07 -7.02
C SER A 319 -5.29 9.66 -5.68
N VAL A 320 -5.21 11.00 -5.58
CA VAL A 320 -5.05 11.74 -4.32
C VAL A 320 -6.20 11.40 -3.36
N CYS A 321 -7.44 11.43 -3.84
CA CYS A 321 -8.61 11.09 -3.03
C CYS A 321 -8.57 9.64 -2.53
N MET A 322 -8.16 8.69 -3.36
CA MET A 322 -8.00 7.29 -2.96
C MET A 322 -6.94 7.10 -1.89
N THR A 323 -5.81 7.81 -2.03
CA THR A 323 -4.74 7.82 -1.03
C THR A 323 -5.24 8.37 0.31
N VAL A 324 -5.89 9.54 0.31
CA VAL A 324 -6.39 10.18 1.54
C VAL A 324 -7.50 9.36 2.21
N LYS A 325 -8.40 8.74 1.45
CA LYS A 325 -9.41 7.81 1.99
C LYS A 325 -8.78 6.67 2.76
N THR A 326 -7.75 6.04 2.19
CA THR A 326 -7.03 4.96 2.88
C THR A 326 -6.30 5.46 4.13
N LEU A 327 -5.65 6.62 4.07
CA LEU A 327 -4.99 7.22 5.24
C LEU A 327 -5.97 7.46 6.40
N LEU A 328 -7.18 7.91 6.08
CA LEU A 328 -8.31 8.10 7.01
C LEU A 328 -8.90 6.77 7.53
N GLY A 329 -8.50 5.64 6.96
CA GLY A 329 -8.93 4.30 7.34
C GLY A 329 -10.28 3.89 6.75
N ASP A 330 -10.69 4.48 5.63
CA ASP A 330 -11.84 4.02 4.85
C ASP A 330 -11.57 2.63 4.25
N PRO A 331 -12.62 1.83 4.01
CA PRO A 331 -12.45 0.55 3.33
C PRO A 331 -11.84 0.72 1.94
N VAL A 332 -10.87 -0.13 1.62
CA VAL A 332 -10.15 -0.10 0.35
C VAL A 332 -11.06 -0.62 -0.78
N PRO A 333 -11.28 0.14 -1.87
CA PRO A 333 -12.12 -0.33 -2.98
C PRO A 333 -11.61 -1.63 -3.58
N GLN A 334 -12.50 -2.45 -4.15
CA GLN A 334 -12.10 -3.67 -4.81
C GLN A 334 -11.52 -3.37 -6.21
N ILE A 335 -10.33 -3.90 -6.51
CA ILE A 335 -9.84 -3.97 -7.89
C ILE A 335 -10.55 -5.10 -8.62
N THR A 336 -11.15 -4.77 -9.77
CA THR A 336 -11.82 -5.71 -10.67
C THR A 336 -11.08 -5.84 -11.99
N GLY A 337 -11.20 -6.99 -12.65
CA GLY A 337 -10.56 -7.26 -13.94
C GLY A 337 -9.56 -8.40 -13.87
N GLU A 338 -8.86 -8.65 -14.97
CA GLU A 338 -7.84 -9.71 -15.02
C GLU A 338 -6.64 -9.33 -14.14
N MET A 339 -6.27 -10.24 -13.22
CA MET A 339 -5.20 -10.04 -12.25
C MET A 339 -3.98 -10.84 -12.67
N ALA A 340 -3.31 -10.33 -13.70
CA ALA A 340 -2.14 -10.93 -14.31
C ALA A 340 -1.10 -9.83 -14.62
N PRO A 341 0.10 -9.86 -14.03
CA PRO A 341 1.17 -8.97 -14.47
C PRO A 341 1.55 -9.31 -15.92
N CYS A 342 1.90 -8.29 -16.70
CA CYS A 342 2.41 -8.49 -18.04
C CYS A 342 3.84 -9.07 -17.97
N LEU A 343 4.26 -9.75 -19.05
CA LEU A 343 5.58 -10.39 -19.07
C LEU A 343 6.73 -9.39 -18.90
N SER A 344 6.57 -8.14 -19.38
CA SER A 344 7.59 -7.12 -19.20
C SER A 344 7.74 -6.71 -17.74
N ALA A 345 6.65 -6.68 -16.97
CA ALA A 345 6.71 -6.41 -15.54
C ALA A 345 7.34 -7.58 -14.79
N VAL A 346 6.97 -8.83 -15.14
CA VAL A 346 7.57 -10.04 -14.58
C VAL A 346 9.09 -10.07 -14.83
N GLU A 347 9.54 -9.72 -16.04
CA GLU A 347 10.97 -9.61 -16.35
C GLU A 347 11.69 -8.57 -15.48
N SER A 348 11.12 -7.37 -15.35
CA SER A 348 11.68 -6.33 -14.47
C SER A 348 11.74 -6.80 -13.01
N ILE A 349 10.66 -7.38 -12.49
CA ILE A 349 10.61 -7.94 -11.13
C ILE A 349 11.70 -9.00 -10.94
N GLN A 350 11.84 -9.92 -11.88
CA GLN A 350 12.85 -10.98 -11.82
C GLN A 350 14.28 -10.41 -11.82
N ASN A 351 14.58 -9.45 -12.68
CA ASN A 351 15.91 -8.83 -12.76
C ASN A 351 16.27 -8.08 -11.46
N VAL A 352 15.31 -7.36 -10.87
CA VAL A 352 15.49 -6.70 -9.57
C VAL A 352 15.78 -7.72 -8.48
N ARG A 353 14.98 -8.80 -8.41
CA ARG A 353 15.18 -9.88 -7.44
C ARG A 353 16.55 -10.53 -7.60
N ALA A 354 17.01 -10.75 -8.83
CA ALA A 354 18.34 -11.27 -9.10
C ALA A 354 19.46 -10.32 -8.63
N ALA A 355 19.37 -9.02 -8.96
CA ALA A 355 20.35 -8.01 -8.54
C ALA A 355 20.43 -7.84 -7.01
N HIS A 356 19.30 -8.04 -6.32
CA HIS A 356 19.20 -7.85 -4.87
C HIS A 356 19.43 -9.11 -4.03
N LYS A 357 19.60 -10.28 -4.66
CA LYS A 357 19.76 -11.59 -4.01
C LYS A 357 20.88 -11.64 -2.96
N ALA A 358 21.97 -10.91 -3.19
CA ALA A 358 23.12 -10.90 -2.29
C ALA A 358 22.92 -10.07 -1.01
N TYR A 359 21.89 -9.21 -0.97
CA TYR A 359 21.70 -8.22 0.09
C TYR A 359 20.49 -8.54 0.99
N TRP A 360 19.48 -9.22 0.45
CA TRP A 360 18.21 -9.47 1.14
C TRP A 360 18.02 -10.97 1.40
N LYS A 361 17.84 -11.33 2.67
CA LYS A 361 17.74 -12.73 3.11
C LYS A 361 16.56 -13.44 2.44
N TRP A 362 15.47 -12.72 2.23
CA TRP A 362 14.30 -13.20 1.49
C TRP A 362 14.62 -13.78 0.09
N LEU A 363 15.63 -13.24 -0.59
CA LEU A 363 15.92 -13.54 -2.00
C LEU A 363 16.97 -14.64 -2.22
N MET A 364 17.64 -15.13 -1.18
CA MET A 364 18.86 -15.95 -1.26
C MET A 364 18.76 -17.24 -2.11
N TYR A 365 17.57 -17.63 -2.59
CA TYR A 365 17.34 -18.95 -3.17
C TYR A 365 16.82 -18.98 -4.64
N GLU A 366 16.72 -17.90 -5.41
CA GLU A 366 16.07 -17.93 -6.75
C GLU A 366 16.97 -18.27 -7.97
N ASP A 367 16.36 -18.75 -9.08
CA ASP A 367 16.96 -19.09 -10.40
C ASP A 367 16.34 -18.29 -11.58
N GLU A 368 17.08 -18.11 -12.69
CA GLU A 368 16.83 -17.13 -13.79
C GLU A 368 16.36 -17.74 -15.15
N SER A 369 15.32 -17.20 -15.82
CA SER A 369 15.08 -17.34 -17.30
C SER A 369 14.14 -16.25 -17.92
N LYS A 370 14.16 -15.97 -19.25
CA LYS A 370 13.57 -14.77 -19.97
C LYS A 370 12.64 -15.08 -21.18
N ILE A 371 11.56 -14.29 -21.50
CA ILE A 371 10.73 -14.32 -22.78
C ILE A 371 9.86 -13.03 -23.07
N THR A 372 9.26 -12.92 -24.29
CA THR A 372 8.66 -11.78 -25.07
C THR A 372 7.10 -11.79 -25.31
N ASN A 373 6.54 -10.76 -26.02
CA ASN A 373 5.17 -10.18 -25.89
C ASN A 373 4.39 -9.75 -27.19
N ASN A 374 3.09 -9.38 -27.07
CA ASN A 374 2.33 -8.39 -27.91
C ASN A 374 1.05 -7.78 -27.22
N HIS A 375 0.56 -6.58 -27.64
CA HIS A 375 -0.49 -5.75 -26.96
C HIS A 375 -1.52 -5.04 -27.90
N GLU A 376 -2.62 -4.51 -27.31
CA GLU A 376 -3.58 -3.52 -27.84
C GLU A 376 -4.06 -2.49 -26.76
N THR A 377 -4.75 -1.39 -27.15
CA THR A 377 -5.03 -0.15 -26.35
C THR A 377 -6.52 0.30 -26.34
N VAL A 378 -6.99 1.06 -25.32
CA VAL A 378 -8.40 1.52 -25.11
C VAL A 378 -8.50 3.02 -24.66
N LYS A 379 -9.67 3.68 -24.80
CA LYS A 379 -9.95 5.13 -24.51
C LYS A 379 -10.34 5.43 -23.04
N VAL A 380 -9.83 6.53 -22.44
CA VAL A 380 -9.66 6.72 -20.98
C VAL A 380 -10.68 7.62 -20.23
N GLU A 381 -11.07 8.80 -20.74
CA GLU A 381 -11.82 9.79 -19.92
C GLU A 381 -13.21 9.33 -19.47
N ARG A 382 -14.02 8.82 -20.41
CA ARG A 382 -15.35 8.25 -20.12
C ARG A 382 -15.24 7.04 -19.19
N PHE A 383 -14.13 6.30 -19.28
CA PHE A 383 -13.86 5.18 -18.40
C PHE A 383 -13.72 5.67 -16.95
N LEU A 384 -12.87 6.68 -16.69
CA LEU A 384 -12.69 7.22 -15.34
C LEU A 384 -14.00 7.72 -14.73
N GLU A 385 -14.83 8.47 -15.45
CA GLU A 385 -16.10 8.96 -14.89
C GLU A 385 -17.09 7.85 -14.50
N LEU A 386 -17.23 6.82 -15.34
CA LEU A 386 -18.12 5.69 -15.06
C LEU A 386 -17.53 4.76 -14.00
N HIS A 387 -16.23 4.52 -14.06
CA HIS A 387 -15.50 3.65 -13.13
C HIS A 387 -15.52 4.22 -11.72
N MET A 388 -15.19 5.51 -11.56
CA MET A 388 -15.22 6.19 -10.26
C MET A 388 -16.62 6.13 -9.62
N LYS A 389 -17.70 6.32 -10.39
CA LYS A 389 -19.07 6.17 -9.87
C LYS A 389 -19.39 4.77 -9.35
N ASN A 390 -18.74 3.73 -9.89
CA ASN A 390 -18.95 2.35 -9.47
C ASN A 390 -18.15 1.98 -8.21
N ILE A 391 -16.98 2.58 -8.01
CA ILE A 391 -16.10 2.28 -6.87
C ILE A 391 -16.26 3.25 -5.69
N LEU A 392 -16.94 4.39 -5.87
CA LEU A 392 -17.31 5.28 -4.79
C LEU A 392 -18.57 4.76 -4.11
N PHE A 393 -18.41 4.12 -2.96
CA PHE A 393 -19.51 3.64 -2.12
C PHE A 393 -19.58 4.41 -0.80
N PRO A 394 -20.78 4.52 -0.18
CA PRO A 394 -20.88 5.03 1.18
C PRO A 394 -20.16 4.08 2.13
N VAL A 395 -19.28 4.64 2.97
CA VAL A 395 -18.60 3.88 4.02
C VAL A 395 -19.65 3.44 5.04
N PRO A 396 -19.74 2.14 5.40
CA PRO A 396 -20.63 1.70 6.46
C PRO A 396 -20.41 2.50 7.75
N PRO A 397 -21.49 2.85 8.47
CA PRO A 397 -21.40 3.71 9.66
C PRO A 397 -20.62 3.05 10.81
N ILE A 398 -20.50 1.72 10.79
CA ILE A 398 -19.83 0.93 11.80
C ILE A 398 -18.68 0.17 11.13
N LYS A 399 -17.46 0.36 11.64
CA LYS A 399 -16.29 -0.34 11.10
C LYS A 399 -16.25 -1.81 11.52
N THR A 400 -16.28 -2.06 12.83
CA THR A 400 -16.16 -3.42 13.39
C THR A 400 -17.29 -3.71 14.36
N ALA A 401 -17.94 -4.87 14.19
CA ALA A 401 -18.94 -5.37 15.10
C ALA A 401 -18.50 -6.64 15.85
N THR A 402 -19.03 -6.83 17.04
CA THR A 402 -18.94 -8.07 17.81
C THR A 402 -20.28 -8.33 18.51
N THR A 403 -20.40 -9.47 19.18
CA THR A 403 -21.60 -9.88 19.92
C THR A 403 -21.35 -9.85 21.43
N ASP A 404 -22.41 -9.64 22.21
CA ASP A 404 -22.37 -9.47 23.67
C ASP A 404 -22.38 -10.80 24.44
N SER A 405 -21.87 -11.89 23.85
CA SER A 405 -21.96 -13.21 24.47
C SER A 405 -21.01 -13.32 25.68
N ASN A 406 -21.52 -13.13 26.90
CA ASN A 406 -20.89 -13.42 28.20
C ASN A 406 -19.46 -12.85 28.43
N SER A 407 -19.36 -11.51 28.52
CA SER A 407 -18.33 -10.72 29.24
C SER A 407 -17.03 -10.29 28.54
N SER A 408 -16.68 -10.82 27.36
CA SER A 408 -15.42 -10.49 26.67
C SER A 408 -15.45 -9.19 25.85
N ALA A 409 -16.62 -8.79 25.33
CA ALA A 409 -16.73 -7.61 24.47
C ALA A 409 -16.37 -6.29 25.18
N HIS A 410 -16.63 -6.20 26.49
CA HIS A 410 -16.20 -5.07 27.34
C HIS A 410 -14.68 -5.00 27.56
N LEU A 411 -13.95 -6.08 27.27
CA LEU A 411 -12.49 -6.16 27.40
C LEU A 411 -11.77 -5.74 26.10
N LEU A 412 -12.49 -5.37 25.04
CA LEU A 412 -11.87 -4.93 23.80
C LEU A 412 -11.37 -3.48 23.93
N PRO A 413 -10.09 -3.21 23.60
CA PRO A 413 -9.45 -1.92 23.84
C PRO A 413 -9.80 -0.85 22.79
N VAL A 414 -10.76 -1.14 21.90
CA VAL A 414 -11.13 -0.31 20.76
C VAL A 414 -12.66 -0.28 20.62
N PRO A 415 -13.24 0.81 20.10
CA PRO A 415 -14.68 0.91 19.93
C PRO A 415 -15.15 -0.11 18.88
N VAL A 416 -15.90 -1.11 19.32
CA VAL A 416 -16.61 -2.09 18.48
C VAL A 416 -18.11 -2.00 18.76
N HIS A 417 -18.93 -2.22 17.74
CA HIS A 417 -20.38 -2.17 17.90
C HIS A 417 -20.92 -3.52 18.39
N LEU A 418 -21.75 -3.50 19.44
CA LEU A 418 -22.43 -4.69 19.95
C LEU A 418 -23.69 -4.98 19.14
N VAL A 419 -23.71 -6.14 18.49
CA VAL A 419 -24.86 -6.63 17.73
C VAL A 419 -25.76 -7.48 18.64
N LYS A 420 -27.06 -7.20 18.63
CA LYS A 420 -28.06 -8.04 19.31
C LYS A 420 -28.14 -9.40 18.62
N GLU A 421 -28.18 -10.46 19.43
CA GLU A 421 -28.32 -11.82 18.93
C GLU A 421 -29.63 -12.00 18.16
N MET A 422 -29.63 -12.92 17.17
CA MET A 422 -30.85 -13.32 16.47
C MET A 422 -31.85 -13.98 17.43
N ASP A 423 -33.15 -13.88 17.13
CA ASP A 423 -34.17 -14.54 17.94
C ASP A 423 -33.99 -16.06 17.92
N LYS A 424 -34.17 -16.70 19.08
CA LYS A 424 -33.94 -18.15 19.24
C LYS A 424 -34.82 -18.99 18.30
N ASN A 425 -36.03 -18.53 17.96
CA ASN A 425 -36.91 -19.24 17.03
C ASN A 425 -36.45 -19.07 15.58
N GLU A 426 -35.93 -17.90 15.23
CA GLU A 426 -35.36 -17.61 13.91
C GLU A 426 -34.10 -18.45 13.66
N ILE A 427 -33.22 -18.55 14.66
CA ILE A 427 -32.03 -19.43 14.61
C ILE A 427 -32.48 -20.88 14.43
N LYS A 428 -33.46 -21.35 15.21
CA LYS A 428 -33.97 -22.72 15.08
C LYS A 428 -34.60 -22.98 13.71
N ALA A 429 -35.29 -22.01 13.12
CA ALA A 429 -35.84 -22.12 11.78
C ALA A 429 -34.73 -22.22 10.71
N LEU A 430 -33.70 -21.37 10.81
CA LEU A 430 -32.54 -21.41 9.91
C LEU A 430 -31.75 -22.71 10.04
N VAL A 431 -31.49 -23.14 11.28
CA VAL A 431 -30.76 -24.38 11.55
C VAL A 431 -31.56 -25.59 11.10
N SER A 432 -32.85 -25.71 11.44
CA SER A 432 -33.66 -26.85 11.01
C SER A 432 -33.86 -26.92 9.49
N GLY A 433 -33.90 -25.77 8.80
CA GLY A 433 -34.07 -25.73 7.34
C GLY A 433 -32.80 -26.02 6.53
N PHE A 434 -31.60 -25.72 7.06
CA PHE A 434 -30.36 -25.70 6.25
C PHE A 434 -29.10 -26.26 6.93
N TYR A 435 -29.08 -26.32 8.26
CA TYR A 435 -27.88 -26.65 9.04
C TYR A 435 -28.10 -27.81 10.03
N GLY A 436 -29.27 -28.48 9.98
CA GLY A 436 -29.70 -29.45 10.99
C GLY A 436 -28.77 -30.65 11.12
N ASP A 437 -28.11 -31.05 10.02
CA ASP A 437 -27.13 -32.14 10.03
C ASP A 437 -25.82 -31.77 10.72
N LEU A 438 -25.51 -30.47 10.83
CA LEU A 438 -24.26 -29.93 11.37
C LEU A 438 -24.36 -29.47 12.83
N VAL A 439 -25.57 -29.21 13.33
CA VAL A 439 -25.80 -28.62 14.66
C VAL A 439 -26.52 -29.64 15.56
N LYS A 440 -25.78 -30.26 16.50
CA LYS A 440 -26.29 -31.32 17.38
C LYS A 440 -26.55 -30.88 18.83
N GLU A 441 -26.07 -29.70 19.24
CA GLU A 441 -26.11 -29.24 20.63
C GLU A 441 -26.75 -27.84 20.79
N ASP A 442 -27.52 -27.64 21.87
CA ASP A 442 -28.24 -26.39 22.16
C ASP A 442 -27.31 -25.21 22.52
N LYS A 443 -26.11 -25.47 23.06
CA LYS A 443 -25.12 -24.41 23.36
C LYS A 443 -24.51 -23.80 22.10
N THR A 444 -24.40 -24.57 21.02
CA THR A 444 -23.87 -24.11 19.72
C THR A 444 -24.86 -23.19 19.01
N LEU A 445 -26.15 -23.31 19.29
CA LEU A 445 -27.20 -22.51 18.63
C LEU A 445 -27.08 -21.01 18.94
N LEU A 446 -26.74 -20.62 20.17
CA LEU A 446 -26.62 -19.20 20.54
C LEU A 446 -25.40 -18.54 19.87
N SER A 447 -24.22 -19.16 19.92
CA SER A 447 -23.01 -18.65 19.25
C SER A 447 -23.20 -18.54 17.74
N LEU A 448 -23.92 -19.48 17.12
CA LEU A 448 -24.25 -19.43 15.69
C LEU A 448 -25.19 -18.27 15.36
N GLY A 449 -26.21 -18.00 16.18
CA GLY A 449 -27.11 -16.87 15.99
C GLY A 449 -26.41 -15.52 16.05
N SER A 450 -25.49 -15.37 17.00
CA SER A 450 -24.64 -14.18 17.16
C SER A 450 -23.75 -13.95 15.94
N MET A 451 -23.10 -15.00 15.44
CA MET A 451 -22.32 -14.96 14.19
C MET A 451 -23.17 -14.57 12.97
N LEU A 452 -24.34 -15.19 12.81
CA LEU A 452 -25.22 -14.92 11.67
C LEU A 452 -25.74 -13.48 11.67
N ALA A 453 -26.02 -12.92 12.85
CA ALA A 453 -26.40 -11.51 12.99
C ALA A 453 -25.32 -10.55 12.48
N ILE A 454 -24.04 -10.84 12.78
CA ILE A 454 -22.90 -10.04 12.29
C ILE A 454 -22.78 -10.17 10.76
N LEU A 455 -22.82 -11.40 10.24
CA LEU A 455 -22.72 -11.66 8.80
C LEU A 455 -23.84 -10.96 8.00
N ASP A 456 -25.07 -10.97 8.51
CA ASP A 456 -26.19 -10.26 7.89
C ASP A 456 -25.97 -8.74 7.84
N LYS A 457 -25.35 -8.18 8.88
CA LYS A 457 -24.99 -6.75 8.90
C LYS A 457 -23.87 -6.41 7.94
N ILE A 458 -22.88 -7.29 7.77
CA ILE A 458 -21.83 -7.15 6.76
C ILE A 458 -22.45 -7.21 5.35
N LEU A 459 -23.32 -8.19 5.10
CA LEU A 459 -24.03 -8.36 3.83
C LEU A 459 -24.88 -7.12 3.48
N LYS A 460 -25.57 -6.55 4.46
CA LYS A 460 -26.40 -5.32 4.31
C LYS A 460 -25.58 -4.02 4.25
N LYS A 461 -24.23 -4.11 4.34
CA LYS A 461 -23.31 -2.95 4.44
C LYS A 461 -23.63 -2.02 5.62
N GLU A 462 -24.20 -2.55 6.70
CA GLU A 462 -24.38 -1.80 7.95
C GLU A 462 -23.09 -1.76 8.78
N VAL A 463 -22.24 -2.78 8.60
CA VAL A 463 -20.94 -2.94 9.26
C VAL A 463 -19.90 -3.33 8.20
N CYS A 464 -18.65 -2.83 8.29
CA CYS A 464 -17.58 -3.28 7.39
C CYS A 464 -17.14 -4.72 7.70
N ASN A 465 -16.77 -5.01 8.95
CA ASN A 465 -16.22 -6.29 9.37
C ASN A 465 -16.71 -6.71 10.76
N GLY A 466 -16.46 -7.95 11.16
CA GLY A 466 -16.86 -8.39 12.50
C GLY A 466 -16.11 -9.60 13.02
N ILE A 467 -16.22 -9.77 14.34
CA ILE A 467 -15.56 -10.81 15.10
C ILE A 467 -16.58 -11.57 15.94
N ALA A 468 -16.58 -12.89 15.80
CA ALA A 468 -17.41 -13.80 16.56
C ALA A 468 -16.56 -14.82 17.32
N GLU A 469 -16.98 -15.05 18.56
CA GLU A 469 -16.50 -16.14 19.40
C GLU A 469 -17.25 -17.42 19.06
N SER A 470 -16.52 -18.52 18.85
CA SER A 470 -17.12 -19.85 18.70
C SER A 470 -16.49 -20.93 19.58
N PRO A 471 -17.30 -21.76 20.27
CA PRO A 471 -16.80 -22.96 20.96
C PRO A 471 -16.49 -24.11 20.00
N THR A 472 -16.98 -24.06 18.75
CA THR A 472 -16.75 -25.06 17.70
C THR A 472 -16.52 -24.38 16.35
N THR A 473 -15.28 -23.92 16.14
CA THR A 473 -14.93 -23.10 14.98
C THR A 473 -15.24 -23.77 13.64
N SER A 474 -15.04 -25.10 13.52
CA SER A 474 -15.34 -25.85 12.29
C SER A 474 -16.82 -25.79 11.89
N VAL A 475 -17.74 -26.03 12.82
CA VAL A 475 -19.19 -25.97 12.58
C VAL A 475 -19.63 -24.54 12.28
N SER A 476 -19.05 -23.57 12.99
CA SER A 476 -19.39 -22.16 12.81
C SER A 476 -18.97 -21.65 11.43
N VAL A 477 -17.76 -21.98 10.99
CA VAL A 477 -17.30 -21.63 9.64
C VAL A 477 -18.14 -22.32 8.58
N ALA A 478 -18.49 -23.60 8.75
CA ALA A 478 -19.36 -24.31 7.81
C ALA A 478 -20.73 -23.63 7.63
N VAL A 479 -21.34 -23.19 8.74
CA VAL A 479 -22.61 -22.45 8.73
C VAL A 479 -22.41 -21.06 8.11
N ALA A 480 -21.35 -20.34 8.47
CA ALA A 480 -21.04 -19.02 7.90
C ALA A 480 -20.86 -19.07 6.37
N LEU A 481 -20.15 -20.07 5.85
CA LEU A 481 -19.92 -20.25 4.41
C LEU A 481 -21.22 -20.57 3.67
N ARG A 482 -22.03 -21.51 4.18
CA ARG A 482 -23.34 -21.84 3.57
C ARG A 482 -24.29 -20.64 3.59
N HIS A 483 -24.32 -19.90 4.69
CA HIS A 483 -25.13 -18.69 4.82
C HIS A 483 -24.68 -17.63 3.81
N SER A 484 -23.38 -17.40 3.70
CA SER A 484 -22.80 -16.41 2.80
C SER A 484 -23.17 -16.66 1.34
N LEU A 485 -23.00 -17.91 0.87
CA LEU A 485 -23.36 -18.30 -0.50
C LEU A 485 -24.87 -18.22 -0.78
N ARG A 486 -25.71 -18.50 0.23
CA ARG A 486 -27.16 -18.46 0.08
C ARG A 486 -27.70 -17.04 -0.04
N PHE A 487 -27.14 -16.11 0.72
CA PHE A 487 -27.71 -14.78 0.91
C PHE A 487 -27.02 -13.66 0.12
N GLY A 488 -25.97 -13.96 -0.65
CA GLY A 488 -25.59 -13.07 -1.75
C GLY A 488 -24.11 -13.03 -2.13
N PHE A 489 -23.21 -13.54 -1.29
CA PHE A 489 -21.78 -13.57 -1.61
C PHE A 489 -21.50 -14.60 -2.71
N GLN A 490 -20.80 -14.18 -3.76
CA GLN A 490 -20.46 -14.98 -4.93
C GLN A 490 -19.06 -15.59 -4.82
N ARG A 491 -18.15 -14.96 -4.06
CA ARG A 491 -16.74 -15.36 -3.99
C ARG A 491 -16.22 -15.19 -2.56
N VAL A 492 -16.21 -16.28 -1.81
CA VAL A 492 -15.77 -16.28 -0.41
C VAL A 492 -14.36 -16.84 -0.30
N LEU A 493 -13.43 -16.01 0.16
CA LEU A 493 -12.10 -16.46 0.57
C LEU A 493 -12.16 -16.93 2.01
N CYS A 494 -11.81 -18.18 2.28
CA CYS A 494 -11.79 -18.75 3.62
C CYS A 494 -10.36 -19.12 4.02
N ILE A 495 -9.84 -18.52 5.09
CA ILE A 495 -8.50 -18.80 5.61
C ILE A 495 -8.61 -19.45 6.99
N PHE A 496 -8.03 -20.64 7.12
CA PHE A 496 -7.94 -21.37 8.38
C PHE A 496 -6.54 -21.23 8.96
N VAL A 497 -6.44 -20.77 10.21
CA VAL A 497 -5.19 -20.69 10.97
C VAL A 497 -5.27 -21.65 12.16
N GLY A 498 -4.45 -22.69 12.14
CA GLY A 498 -4.47 -23.78 13.12
C GLY A 498 -5.19 -25.04 12.63
N ASP A 499 -5.17 -26.09 13.46
CA ASP A 499 -5.76 -27.39 13.14
C ASP A 499 -7.30 -27.31 13.22
N MET A 500 -7.99 -27.54 12.09
CA MET A 500 -9.46 -27.61 12.03
C MET A 500 -9.96 -28.70 11.09
N GLN A 501 -11.04 -29.38 11.49
CA GLN A 501 -11.78 -30.25 10.57
C GLN A 501 -12.56 -29.43 9.55
N ILE A 502 -12.32 -29.73 8.28
CA ILE A 502 -12.96 -29.08 7.14
C ILE A 502 -14.35 -29.68 6.96
N ILE A 503 -15.37 -28.83 6.98
CA ILE A 503 -16.75 -29.23 6.65
C ILE A 503 -17.35 -28.19 5.69
N PRO A 504 -16.92 -28.14 4.42
CA PRO A 504 -17.91 -27.86 3.37
C PRO A 504 -17.68 -28.62 2.05
N ASN A 505 -18.76 -28.74 1.27
CA ASN A 505 -18.79 -29.28 -0.07
C ASN A 505 -18.54 -28.12 -1.07
N THR A 506 -17.44 -28.13 -1.82
CA THR A 506 -16.90 -26.96 -2.56
C THR A 506 -16.70 -27.22 -4.05
N GLU A 507 -17.71 -27.78 -4.74
CA GLU A 507 -17.57 -28.14 -6.16
C GLU A 507 -17.82 -27.00 -7.16
N ASP A 508 -18.27 -25.80 -6.73
CA ASP A 508 -18.72 -24.73 -7.64
C ASP A 508 -17.74 -23.55 -7.82
N GLY A 509 -16.54 -23.59 -7.23
CA GLY A 509 -15.52 -22.54 -7.36
C GLY A 509 -15.79 -21.23 -6.62
N LYS A 510 -16.91 -21.12 -5.90
CA LYS A 510 -17.30 -19.91 -5.14
C LYS A 510 -16.64 -19.77 -3.78
N ILE A 511 -15.95 -20.81 -3.31
CA ILE A 511 -15.18 -20.79 -2.08
C ILE A 511 -13.74 -21.14 -2.41
N LEU A 512 -12.81 -20.24 -2.10
CA LEU A 512 -11.39 -20.54 -2.10
C LEU A 512 -10.92 -20.75 -0.67
N MET A 513 -10.34 -21.92 -0.38
CA MET A 513 -9.85 -22.27 0.95
C MET A 513 -8.33 -22.24 1.01
N ILE A 514 -7.78 -21.57 2.02
CA ILE A 514 -6.35 -21.54 2.33
C ILE A 514 -6.17 -22.00 3.77
N HIS A 515 -5.34 -23.02 3.96
CA HIS A 515 -5.05 -23.59 5.28
C HIS A 515 -3.63 -23.26 5.69
N ILE A 516 -3.48 -22.76 6.91
CA ILE A 516 -2.21 -22.48 7.58
C ILE A 516 -2.16 -23.39 8.83
N CYS A 517 -1.56 -24.57 8.69
CA CYS A 517 -1.52 -25.59 9.73
C CYS A 517 -0.17 -26.34 9.76
N GLU A 518 0.04 -27.12 10.83
CA GLU A 518 1.26 -27.91 11.05
C GLU A 518 1.19 -29.33 10.44
N LYS A 519 0.00 -29.82 10.04
CA LYS A 519 -0.21 -31.20 9.55
C LYS A 519 -0.65 -31.25 8.10
N GLU A 520 -0.19 -32.28 7.39
CA GLU A 520 -0.45 -32.48 5.96
C GLU A 520 -1.89 -32.95 5.71
N HIS A 521 -2.70 -32.10 5.04
CA HIS A 521 -3.71 -32.52 4.05
C HIS A 521 -4.15 -31.28 3.25
N PHE A 522 -3.86 -31.23 1.93
CA PHE A 522 -4.28 -30.17 0.99
C PHE A 522 -4.20 -28.72 1.56
N SER A 523 -3.06 -28.38 2.15
CA SER A 523 -2.87 -27.16 2.96
C SER A 523 -1.51 -26.52 2.68
N LEU A 524 -1.36 -25.19 2.84
CA LEU A 524 -0.04 -24.58 2.98
C LEU A 524 0.53 -25.05 4.32
N LEU A 525 1.50 -25.94 4.26
CA LEU A 525 2.21 -26.43 5.44
C LEU A 525 3.14 -25.33 5.95
N LEU A 526 2.81 -24.72 7.10
CA LEU A 526 3.66 -23.78 7.83
C LEU A 526 3.99 -24.41 9.19
N LYS A 527 5.02 -25.26 9.22
CA LYS A 527 5.56 -25.85 10.47
C LYS A 527 6.56 -24.88 11.10
N ASP A 528 6.30 -24.45 12.33
CA ASP A 528 7.05 -23.45 13.12
C ASP A 528 7.02 -22.02 12.57
N ALA A 529 6.13 -21.18 13.10
CA ALA A 529 6.11 -19.73 12.87
C ALA A 529 6.44 -18.90 14.13
N GLU A 530 7.41 -19.37 14.92
CA GLU A 530 8.31 -18.43 15.59
C GLU A 530 9.21 -17.79 14.52
N GLY A 531 8.69 -16.77 13.83
CA GLY A 531 9.52 -15.86 13.06
C GLY A 531 8.99 -15.42 11.70
N ASN A 532 9.15 -16.23 10.63
CA ASN A 532 9.36 -15.60 9.30
C ASN A 532 8.78 -16.32 8.07
N ASP A 533 8.26 -17.54 8.21
CA ASP A 533 7.52 -18.17 7.11
C ASP A 533 6.24 -17.42 6.74
N PHE A 534 5.76 -16.61 7.70
CA PHE A 534 4.62 -15.72 7.52
C PHE A 534 4.80 -14.85 6.29
N PHE A 535 5.94 -14.16 6.13
CA PHE A 535 6.14 -13.27 5.00
C PHE A 535 6.22 -14.07 3.69
N SER A 536 6.82 -15.27 3.73
CA SER A 536 6.95 -16.15 2.56
C SER A 536 5.60 -16.64 2.06
N ALA A 537 4.75 -17.10 2.96
CA ALA A 537 3.42 -17.52 2.63
C ALA A 537 2.50 -16.34 2.32
N VAL A 538 2.49 -15.29 3.15
CA VAL A 538 1.51 -14.21 3.02
C VAL A 538 1.79 -13.31 1.84
N LEU A 539 3.01 -12.76 1.75
CA LEU A 539 3.37 -11.86 0.67
C LEU A 539 3.65 -12.62 -0.63
N GLY A 540 4.29 -13.79 -0.52
CA GLY A 540 4.71 -14.58 -1.69
C GLY A 540 3.66 -15.54 -2.26
N PHE A 541 2.53 -15.76 -1.57
CA PHE A 541 1.49 -16.69 -2.02
C PHE A 541 0.05 -16.23 -1.72
N ILE A 542 -0.31 -16.05 -0.45
CA ILE A 542 -1.71 -15.80 -0.02
C ILE A 542 -2.24 -14.50 -0.60
N LEU A 543 -1.50 -13.38 -0.49
CA LEU A 543 -1.92 -12.11 -1.07
C LEU A 543 -2.04 -12.19 -2.60
N PRO A 544 -1.02 -12.63 -3.36
CA PRO A 544 -1.16 -12.85 -4.80
C PRO A 544 -2.40 -13.67 -5.18
N VAL A 545 -2.60 -14.82 -4.53
CA VAL A 545 -3.75 -15.70 -4.79
C VAL A 545 -5.06 -15.01 -4.43
N ALA A 546 -5.13 -14.32 -3.29
CA ALA A 546 -6.34 -13.65 -2.82
C ALA A 546 -6.70 -12.40 -3.64
N TYR A 547 -5.73 -11.77 -4.31
CA TYR A 547 -5.95 -10.70 -5.29
C TYR A 547 -6.27 -11.23 -6.69
N SER A 548 -5.80 -12.44 -7.06
CA SER A 548 -6.23 -13.12 -8.31
C SER A 548 -7.62 -13.74 -8.20
N TYR A 549 -7.90 -14.43 -7.09
CA TYR A 549 -9.26 -14.53 -6.58
C TYR A 549 -9.74 -13.10 -6.33
N GLN A 550 -10.98 -12.68 -6.29
CA GLN A 550 -11.30 -11.28 -5.95
C GLN A 550 -12.53 -11.42 -5.07
N PRO A 551 -12.33 -11.77 -3.79
CA PRO A 551 -13.42 -12.16 -2.93
C PRO A 551 -14.34 -10.97 -2.68
N ASP A 552 -15.62 -11.25 -2.51
CA ASP A 552 -16.60 -10.29 -1.98
C ASP A 552 -16.83 -10.46 -0.47
N LEU A 553 -16.31 -11.55 0.13
CA LEU A 553 -16.19 -11.75 1.58
C LEU A 553 -14.91 -12.53 1.90
N THR A 554 -14.21 -12.13 2.96
CA THR A 554 -13.13 -12.94 3.54
C THR A 554 -13.56 -13.47 4.90
N VAL A 555 -13.54 -14.79 5.09
CA VAL A 555 -13.76 -15.46 6.38
C VAL A 555 -12.41 -15.95 6.89
N ILE A 556 -12.03 -15.55 8.11
CA ILE A 556 -10.78 -16.00 8.73
C ILE A 556 -11.11 -16.70 10.04
N ALA A 557 -10.77 -17.99 10.10
CA ALA A 557 -11.02 -18.86 11.22
C ALA A 557 -9.71 -19.14 11.95
N VAL A 558 -9.68 -18.87 13.26
CA VAL A 558 -8.50 -19.14 14.09
C VAL A 558 -8.83 -20.20 15.13
N GLY A 559 -8.04 -21.26 15.15
CA GLY A 559 -8.23 -22.44 16.00
C GLY A 559 -6.97 -22.81 16.77
N PRO A 560 -6.98 -23.99 17.42
CA PRO A 560 -5.88 -24.46 18.26
C PRO A 560 -4.69 -24.93 17.40
N ASN A 561 -3.54 -25.14 18.04
CA ASN A 561 -2.30 -25.63 17.40
C ASN A 561 -1.92 -24.82 16.15
N ARG A 562 -1.87 -23.49 16.32
CA ARG A 562 -1.51 -22.57 15.26
C ARG A 562 -0.01 -22.29 15.27
N SER A 563 0.57 -22.25 14.08
CA SER A 563 1.97 -21.88 13.90
C SER A 563 2.17 -20.35 13.99
N LEU A 564 1.17 -19.55 13.59
CA LEU A 564 1.26 -18.09 13.64
C LEU A 564 1.05 -17.54 15.06
N GLY A 565 2.00 -16.72 15.53
CA GLY A 565 1.81 -15.91 16.74
C GLY A 565 0.69 -14.85 16.60
N ILE A 566 0.28 -14.24 17.72
CA ILE A 566 -0.78 -13.20 17.75
C ILE A 566 -0.47 -12.04 16.80
N ASN A 567 0.79 -11.60 16.72
CA ASN A 567 1.23 -10.54 15.81
C ASN A 567 1.13 -10.98 14.34
N GLY A 568 1.54 -12.23 14.04
CA GLY A 568 1.32 -12.93 12.77
C GLY A 568 -0.11 -12.84 12.28
N ILE A 569 -1.03 -13.30 13.12
CA ILE A 569 -2.46 -13.29 12.81
C ILE A 569 -2.96 -11.85 12.63
N SER A 570 -2.60 -10.94 13.52
CA SER A 570 -3.06 -9.54 13.44
C SER A 570 -2.60 -8.86 12.16
N LEU A 571 -1.36 -9.12 11.72
CA LEU A 571 -0.83 -8.60 10.46
C LEU A 571 -1.53 -9.25 9.26
N LEU A 572 -1.86 -10.55 9.31
CA LEU A 572 -2.67 -11.21 8.28
C LEU A 572 -4.02 -10.51 8.10
N PHE A 573 -4.74 -10.27 9.20
CA PHE A 573 -6.00 -9.54 9.19
C PHE A 573 -5.84 -8.13 8.64
N ALA A 574 -4.76 -7.43 9.01
CA ALA A 574 -4.50 -6.09 8.53
C ALA A 574 -4.22 -6.05 7.01
N LEU A 575 -3.35 -6.93 6.50
CA LEU A 575 -3.02 -7.01 5.08
C LEU A 575 -4.26 -7.36 4.22
N LEU A 576 -5.08 -8.32 4.69
CA LEU A 576 -6.27 -8.78 3.95
C LEU A 576 -7.44 -7.79 3.97
N GLN A 577 -7.43 -6.75 4.80
CA GLN A 577 -8.44 -5.68 4.73
C GLN A 577 -8.42 -4.90 3.41
N GLY A 578 -7.35 -5.02 2.62
CA GLY A 578 -7.31 -4.50 1.26
C GLY A 578 -8.25 -5.23 0.28
N LEU A 579 -8.81 -6.40 0.66
CA LEU A 579 -9.72 -7.18 -0.18
C LEU A 579 -11.17 -6.97 0.24
N ALA A 580 -12.09 -7.29 -0.68
CA ALA A 580 -13.53 -7.36 -0.40
C ALA A 580 -14.13 -6.09 0.24
N GLU A 581 -13.60 -4.89 -0.05
CA GLU A 581 -14.00 -3.65 0.64
C GLU A 581 -13.88 -3.78 2.18
N SER A 582 -12.81 -4.43 2.64
CA SER A 582 -12.56 -4.76 4.05
C SER A 582 -13.65 -5.61 4.72
N ARG A 583 -14.51 -6.30 3.95
CA ARG A 583 -15.49 -7.27 4.46
C ARG A 583 -14.80 -8.53 4.94
N ILE A 584 -14.44 -8.51 6.22
CA ILE A 584 -13.83 -9.63 6.92
C ILE A 584 -14.76 -10.11 8.04
N PHE A 585 -14.97 -11.43 8.10
CA PHE A 585 -15.62 -12.08 9.21
C PHE A 585 -14.64 -13.01 9.93
N ALA A 586 -14.28 -12.64 11.17
CA ALA A 586 -13.36 -13.37 12.02
C ALA A 586 -14.13 -14.35 12.92
N VAL A 587 -13.72 -15.62 12.93
CA VAL A 587 -14.23 -16.63 13.88
C VAL A 587 -13.07 -17.11 14.74
N ILE A 588 -13.14 -16.86 16.05
CA ILE A 588 -12.06 -17.16 17.00
C ILE A 588 -12.60 -18.07 18.11
N GLU A 589 -11.79 -19.03 18.54
CA GLU A 589 -12.14 -19.92 19.64
C GLU A 589 -12.30 -19.16 20.98
N ASN A 590 -13.37 -19.44 21.75
CA ASN A 590 -13.81 -18.66 22.93
C ASN A 590 -12.77 -18.47 24.07
N THR A 591 -11.63 -19.17 24.02
CA THR A 591 -10.65 -19.18 25.12
C THR A 591 -9.55 -18.12 24.97
N GLU A 592 -9.55 -17.29 23.91
CA GLU A 592 -8.38 -16.51 23.50
C GLU A 592 -8.54 -14.99 23.48
N ILE A 593 -8.78 -14.40 24.66
CA ILE A 593 -9.04 -12.95 24.80
C ILE A 593 -7.93 -12.07 24.21
N ASN A 594 -6.65 -12.40 24.44
CA ASN A 594 -5.53 -11.59 23.94
C ASN A 594 -5.48 -11.56 22.41
N LEU A 595 -5.81 -12.70 21.76
CA LEU A 595 -5.88 -12.75 20.31
C LEU A 595 -7.06 -11.91 19.80
N MET A 596 -8.24 -12.06 20.41
CA MET A 596 -9.42 -11.28 20.02
C MET A 596 -9.18 -9.77 20.13
N GLN A 597 -8.54 -9.32 21.21
CA GLN A 597 -8.16 -7.91 21.36
C GLN A 597 -7.23 -7.43 20.24
N SER A 598 -6.28 -8.27 19.82
CA SER A 598 -5.33 -7.94 18.76
C SER A 598 -5.98 -7.93 17.37
N VAL A 599 -6.84 -8.91 17.08
CA VAL A 599 -7.63 -8.96 15.83
C VAL A 599 -8.61 -7.79 15.75
N ALA A 600 -9.30 -7.46 16.85
CA ALA A 600 -10.19 -6.30 16.90
C ALA A 600 -9.44 -4.99 16.63
N LYS A 601 -8.22 -4.81 17.19
CA LYS A 601 -7.36 -3.66 16.86
C LYS A 601 -7.04 -3.60 15.37
N ALA A 602 -6.67 -4.73 14.76
CA ALA A 602 -6.38 -4.80 13.34
C ALA A 602 -7.61 -4.41 12.50
N LEU A 603 -8.79 -4.98 12.79
CA LEU A 603 -10.04 -4.75 12.06
C LEU A 603 -10.60 -3.33 12.17
N VAL A 604 -10.39 -2.66 13.31
CA VAL A 604 -10.72 -1.23 13.48
C VAL A 604 -9.70 -0.34 12.73
N GLY A 605 -8.61 -0.93 12.26
CA GLY A 605 -7.52 -0.22 11.58
C GLY A 605 -6.66 0.57 12.56
N ALA A 606 -6.46 0.08 13.79
CA ALA A 606 -5.40 0.58 14.67
C ALA A 606 -4.02 0.14 14.13
N SER A 607 -2.94 0.80 14.57
CA SER A 607 -1.58 0.38 14.18
C SER A 607 -1.34 -1.07 14.56
N THR A 608 -0.82 -1.86 13.62
CA THR A 608 -0.44 -3.25 13.84
C THR A 608 0.68 -3.35 14.89
N PRO A 609 0.73 -4.45 15.67
CA PRO A 609 1.84 -4.69 16.58
C PRO A 609 3.14 -4.85 15.80
N HIS A 610 4.25 -4.34 16.35
CA HIS A 610 5.58 -4.55 15.80
C HIS A 610 5.90 -6.06 15.74
N PHE A 611 6.37 -6.52 14.58
CA PHE A 611 6.55 -7.95 14.29
C PHE A 611 7.84 -8.55 14.88
N GLY A 612 8.73 -7.71 15.43
CA GLY A 612 10.04 -8.11 15.95
C GLY A 612 11.11 -8.20 14.86
N MET A 613 12.32 -8.63 15.23
CA MET A 613 13.45 -8.73 14.29
C MET A 613 13.20 -9.81 13.23
N TYR A 614 13.44 -9.47 11.96
CA TYR A 614 13.41 -10.44 10.86
C TYR A 614 14.48 -11.54 11.03
N VAL A 615 14.08 -12.81 10.91
CA VAL A 615 14.99 -13.97 10.87
C VAL A 615 14.88 -14.65 9.50
N SER A 616 16.00 -15.07 8.92
CA SER A 616 15.99 -15.69 7.58
C SER A 616 15.11 -16.95 7.55
N PRO A 617 14.28 -17.16 6.51
CA PRO A 617 13.56 -18.41 6.34
C PRO A 617 14.52 -19.56 6.03
N THR A 618 14.13 -20.79 6.36
CA THR A 618 14.95 -21.97 6.02
C THR A 618 14.83 -22.30 4.53
N GLN A 619 15.90 -22.86 3.96
CA GLN A 619 15.95 -23.29 2.56
C GLN A 619 14.78 -24.21 2.18
N GLU A 620 14.44 -25.15 3.06
CA GLU A 620 13.35 -26.11 2.86
C GLU A 620 12.01 -25.41 2.63
N LYS A 621 11.69 -24.43 3.49
CA LYS A 621 10.41 -23.71 3.44
C LYS A 621 10.31 -22.77 2.25
N VAL A 622 11.41 -22.11 1.89
CA VAL A 622 11.46 -21.32 0.66
C VAL A 622 11.21 -22.21 -0.56
N ASN A 623 11.74 -23.43 -0.57
CA ASN A 623 11.47 -24.40 -1.65
C ASN A 623 10.01 -24.87 -1.65
N THR A 624 9.38 -25.08 -0.49
CA THR A 624 7.95 -25.40 -0.41
C THR A 624 7.08 -24.29 -1.02
N ILE A 625 7.32 -23.03 -0.65
CA ILE A 625 6.55 -21.90 -1.19
C ILE A 625 6.76 -21.75 -2.70
N LYS A 626 7.99 -21.99 -3.19
CA LYS A 626 8.26 -22.01 -4.62
C LYS A 626 7.53 -23.14 -5.33
N MET A 627 7.54 -24.36 -4.79
CA MET A 627 6.81 -25.48 -5.39
C MET A 627 5.31 -25.16 -5.50
N LEU A 628 4.73 -24.56 -4.46
CA LEU A 628 3.35 -24.09 -4.48
C LEU A 628 3.13 -23.00 -5.54
N ARG A 629 4.00 -21.99 -5.59
CA ARG A 629 3.96 -20.97 -6.64
C ARG A 629 4.00 -21.59 -8.02
N ASP A 630 4.94 -22.50 -8.24
CA ASP A 630 5.15 -23.18 -9.53
C ASP A 630 3.94 -24.00 -9.97
N GLN A 631 3.31 -24.68 -9.01
CA GLN A 631 2.11 -25.47 -9.20
C GLN A 631 0.89 -24.60 -9.55
N PHE A 632 0.77 -23.43 -8.93
CA PHE A 632 -0.46 -22.64 -8.96
C PHE A 632 -0.41 -21.36 -9.82
N GLN A 633 0.76 -20.93 -10.30
CA GLN A 633 0.93 -19.69 -11.08
C GLN A 633 0.24 -19.66 -12.45
N GLN A 634 -0.19 -20.81 -12.98
CA GLN A 634 -1.00 -20.86 -14.21
C GLN A 634 -2.46 -20.51 -13.94
N GLU A 635 -2.96 -20.87 -12.76
CA GLU A 635 -4.32 -20.57 -12.30
C GLU A 635 -4.39 -19.16 -11.70
N TRP A 636 -3.42 -18.81 -10.84
CA TRP A 636 -3.35 -17.54 -10.13
C TRP A 636 -2.16 -16.72 -10.64
N LYS A 637 -2.38 -15.96 -11.71
CA LYS A 637 -1.32 -15.28 -12.46
C LYS A 637 -0.52 -14.25 -11.65
N MET A 638 -1.08 -13.70 -10.56
CA MET A 638 -0.33 -12.80 -9.65
C MET A 638 0.85 -13.51 -8.94
N LEU A 639 0.90 -14.84 -8.95
CA LEU A 639 2.03 -15.61 -8.43
C LEU A 639 3.27 -15.54 -9.34
N GLN A 640 3.14 -15.08 -10.58
CA GLN A 640 4.23 -15.04 -11.54
C GLN A 640 5.25 -13.97 -11.16
N CYS A 641 6.45 -14.42 -10.80
CA CYS A 641 7.61 -13.56 -10.51
C CYS A 641 8.86 -13.95 -11.32
N SER A 642 8.72 -14.96 -12.20
CA SER A 642 9.72 -15.39 -13.17
C SER A 642 9.01 -15.99 -14.40
N GLY A 643 9.64 -15.89 -15.57
CA GLY A 643 9.11 -16.51 -16.80
C GLY A 643 9.47 -18.00 -16.88
N LYS A 644 8.57 -18.85 -17.41
CA LYS A 644 8.91 -20.21 -17.88
C LYS A 644 8.98 -20.23 -19.40
N LEU A 645 10.08 -20.76 -19.95
CA LEU A 645 10.24 -21.12 -21.37
C LEU A 645 9.11 -22.04 -21.80
N SER A 646 8.22 -21.55 -22.68
CA SER A 646 7.40 -22.43 -23.50
C SER A 646 8.36 -23.19 -24.42
N ASN A 647 8.47 -24.51 -24.23
CA ASN A 647 9.20 -25.41 -25.14
C ASN A 647 8.68 -25.33 -26.57
#